data_AF-A0A1E3IAD6-F1
#
_entry.id   AF-A0A1E3IAD6-F1
#
_cell.length_a   1.000
_cell.length_b   1.000
_cell.length_c   1.000
_cell.angle_alpha   90.00
_cell.angle_beta   90.00
_cell.angle_gamma   90.00
#
_symmetry.space_group_name_H-M   'P 1'
#
loop_
_entity.id
_entity.type
_entity.pdbx_description
1 polymer ?
#
loop_
_entity_poly.entity_id
_entity_poly.type
_entity_poly.pdbx_seq_one_letter_code
_entity_poly.pdbx_strand_id
1 'polypeptide(L)'
;MSTFDSSFTSTSCPSTLIFNLPPELIDHVLTFVPPSLQQLTALALLKVFPSHSISRRHLYRHLVIYRAGQLIPLWKALKNDEEMRNGANSLALESWRGDADILNNVMRRLERLQVLMLNIGTNFAPEHLEEMFESPRMELKRMELRFRPYLEQASYYQFLAGSYFDTAIETLTKKWPVCPNFTHLSIVQDLPPRSTVPPTAQTTGANTTANSLANSISSLRITDATSDSPSETEDSGKSTPPTSVDDGEHMIAASKGYTGHGPFGNPFLNEKLGITKPKTFAQPIVFFDTQCLAAFGASPVAANLQFLRIRIPSRDLARVLILHPPQRSYSQTLFPELRYLDISTTNVRLDTTLSALLKQFSKLEHLVLDQVNLFGFTAREKGLELCNDLGNLVINAGLQRGKEKERQIAAWEVQERVRQAEAVAEAARRVEEQRHEEEQEGPEETNEERRARETQEEIQRNLEIARSRRRHRSAAFSTISLRDRNRRANTTTSALAATSVNTLPLPTQDKLYFVLPPLPTLKSISIGGEAHSLPKSKAEQWEREFHDGWREGLERLLGWAMHVSEKYERSRRKAEEWIFSEQKKHGLAGASEPGAKGNDKGKSKKAFATVHTKTKPPTDIRLLRFPFSNESSQSTTNSNELGLFILTSGLVQIDSASLADRSYLLPYQEALSDAQLYNDGQRGAEPQCVFCTIPDCEGPARRGAEGEKVDGRGGMGGIHKKGCGHLLGKDTWGWKGF
;
A
#
# COMPACT_ATOMS: atom_id res chain seq x y z
N MET A 1 22.31 -7.66 -97.00
CA MET A 1 23.46 -6.97 -96.37
C MET A 1 22.95 -5.58 -96.03
N SER A 2 22.70 -5.16 -94.79
CA SER A 2 23.43 -5.38 -93.53
C SER A 2 22.45 -5.54 -92.34
N THR A 3 22.61 -6.62 -91.60
CA THR A 3 22.03 -6.87 -90.27
C THR A 3 22.75 -6.00 -89.24
N PHE A 4 22.03 -5.09 -88.58
CA PHE A 4 22.50 -4.44 -87.35
C PHE A 4 21.90 -5.20 -86.16
N ASP A 5 22.72 -6.07 -85.57
CA ASP A 5 22.49 -6.67 -84.26
C ASP A 5 22.59 -5.58 -83.18
N SER A 6 21.47 -5.19 -82.61
CA SER A 6 21.41 -4.36 -81.41
C SER A 6 21.40 -5.28 -80.17
N SER A 7 22.54 -5.88 -79.86
CA SER A 7 22.80 -6.52 -78.58
C SER A 7 23.02 -5.45 -77.50
N PHE A 8 21.93 -4.90 -76.96
CA PHE A 8 21.98 -4.22 -75.66
C PHE A 8 22.19 -5.28 -74.59
N THR A 9 23.43 -5.46 -74.16
CA THR A 9 23.78 -6.18 -72.95
C THR A 9 23.12 -5.45 -71.79
N SER A 10 22.04 -6.04 -71.27
CA SER A 10 21.45 -5.63 -69.99
C SER A 10 22.52 -5.78 -68.92
N THR A 11 23.14 -4.68 -68.51
CA THR A 11 23.90 -4.61 -67.27
C THR A 11 22.93 -4.96 -66.15
N SER A 12 23.00 -6.21 -65.69
CA SER A 12 22.22 -6.71 -64.57
C SER A 12 22.50 -5.80 -63.38
N CYS A 13 21.56 -4.91 -63.08
CA CYS A 13 21.59 -4.15 -61.85
C CYS A 13 21.75 -5.17 -60.72
N PRO A 14 22.78 -5.07 -59.86
CA PRO A 14 23.04 -6.10 -58.85
C PRO A 14 21.76 -6.27 -58.04
N SER A 15 21.15 -7.46 -58.17
CA SER A 15 19.97 -7.84 -57.39
C SER A 15 20.30 -7.55 -55.94
N THR A 16 19.59 -6.60 -55.33
CA THR A 16 19.84 -6.19 -53.96
C THR A 16 19.80 -7.45 -53.09
N LEU A 17 20.86 -7.66 -52.30
CA LEU A 17 21.09 -8.89 -51.53
C LEU A 17 19.89 -9.31 -50.67
N ILE A 18 19.01 -8.37 -50.33
CA ILE A 18 17.78 -8.62 -49.58
C ILE A 18 16.76 -9.49 -50.33
N PHE A 19 16.70 -9.44 -51.67
CA PHE A 19 15.80 -10.29 -52.45
C PHE A 19 16.24 -11.76 -52.45
N ASN A 20 17.49 -12.04 -52.07
CA ASN A 20 18.02 -13.39 -51.93
C ASN A 20 17.75 -13.99 -50.54
N LEU A 21 17.27 -13.19 -49.58
CA LEU A 21 16.92 -13.68 -48.25
C LEU A 21 15.52 -14.32 -48.29
N PRO A 22 15.35 -15.52 -47.71
CA PRO A 22 14.03 -16.08 -47.45
C PRO A 22 13.19 -15.13 -46.56
N PRO A 23 11.87 -15.03 -46.80
CA PRO A 23 10.99 -14.14 -46.05
C PRO A 23 11.00 -14.45 -44.55
N GLU A 24 11.23 -15.71 -44.16
CA GLU A 24 11.34 -16.13 -42.76
C GLU A 24 12.52 -15.46 -42.04
N LEU A 25 13.63 -15.21 -42.74
CA LEU A 25 14.80 -14.54 -42.17
C LEU A 25 14.52 -13.06 -41.96
N ILE A 26 13.83 -12.40 -42.90
CA ILE A 26 13.43 -10.99 -42.74
C ILE A 26 12.44 -10.84 -41.59
N ASP A 27 11.48 -11.76 -41.51
CA ASP A 27 10.55 -11.88 -40.40
C ASP A 27 11.27 -12.06 -39.07
N HIS A 28 12.31 -12.90 -39.02
CA HIS A 28 13.12 -13.07 -37.83
C HIS A 28 13.90 -11.79 -37.49
N VAL A 29 14.50 -11.12 -38.47
CA VAL A 29 15.17 -9.82 -38.26
C VAL A 29 14.21 -8.78 -37.68
N LEU A 30 12.96 -8.74 -38.17
CA LEU A 30 11.92 -7.85 -37.65
C LEU A 30 11.55 -8.15 -36.19
N THR A 31 11.80 -9.36 -35.67
CA THR A 31 11.61 -9.65 -34.24
C THR A 31 12.62 -8.96 -33.32
N PHE A 32 13.80 -8.58 -33.84
CA PHE A 32 14.82 -7.84 -33.08
C PHE A 32 14.64 -6.32 -33.15
N VAL A 33 13.74 -5.82 -34.01
CA VAL A 33 13.43 -4.39 -34.07
C VAL A 33 12.67 -3.98 -32.80
N PRO A 34 13.07 -2.91 -32.10
CA PRO A 34 12.37 -2.44 -30.92
C PRO A 34 10.87 -2.24 -31.20
N PRO A 35 9.96 -2.63 -30.28
CA PRO A 35 8.52 -2.58 -30.53
C PRO A 35 7.99 -1.20 -30.94
N SER A 36 8.59 -0.11 -30.42
CA SER A 36 8.27 1.27 -30.80
C SER A 36 8.55 1.62 -32.26
N LEU A 37 9.49 0.90 -32.89
CA LEU A 37 9.91 1.12 -34.27
C LEU A 37 9.41 0.02 -35.20
N GLN A 38 8.99 -1.13 -34.67
CA GLN A 38 8.67 -2.32 -35.46
C GLN A 38 7.60 -2.04 -36.52
N GLN A 39 6.50 -1.36 -36.15
CA GLN A 39 5.44 -1.02 -37.10
C GLN A 39 5.94 -0.11 -38.24
N LEU A 40 6.72 0.92 -37.90
CA LEU A 40 7.27 1.86 -38.88
C LEU A 40 8.28 1.18 -39.81
N THR A 41 9.17 0.35 -39.26
CA THR A 41 10.17 -0.41 -40.01
C THR A 41 9.51 -1.42 -40.94
N ALA A 42 8.54 -2.21 -40.46
CA ALA A 42 7.81 -3.16 -41.28
C ALA A 42 7.05 -2.46 -42.42
N LEU A 43 6.41 -1.32 -42.14
CA LEU A 43 5.72 -0.53 -43.15
C LEU A 43 6.68 0.05 -44.19
N ALA A 44 7.85 0.53 -43.77
CA ALA A 44 8.88 1.02 -44.69
C ALA A 44 9.37 -0.11 -45.61
N LEU A 45 9.65 -1.30 -45.07
CA LEU A 45 10.10 -2.43 -45.86
C LEU A 45 9.03 -2.90 -46.86
N LEU A 46 7.76 -2.97 -46.47
CA LEU A 46 6.66 -3.34 -47.38
C LEU A 46 6.49 -2.33 -48.52
N LYS A 47 6.77 -1.05 -48.28
CA LYS A 47 6.74 0.00 -49.32
C LYS A 47 7.94 -0.07 -50.27
N VAL A 48 9.13 -0.36 -49.73
CA VAL A 48 10.37 -0.42 -50.51
C VAL A 48 10.46 -1.72 -51.31
N PHE A 49 9.94 -2.84 -50.77
CA PHE A 49 10.00 -4.17 -51.36
C PHE A 49 8.60 -4.77 -51.57
N PRO A 50 7.74 -4.17 -52.41
CA PRO A 50 6.35 -4.59 -52.57
C PRO A 50 6.20 -6.00 -53.18
N SER A 51 7.19 -6.45 -53.94
CA SER A 51 7.23 -7.78 -54.56
C SER A 51 7.76 -8.88 -53.64
N HIS A 52 8.29 -8.52 -52.46
CA HIS A 52 8.84 -9.48 -51.52
C HIS A 52 7.79 -9.83 -50.45
N SER A 53 7.66 -11.11 -50.09
CA SER A 53 6.63 -11.63 -49.20
C SER A 53 6.94 -11.37 -47.72
N ILE A 54 7.02 -10.10 -47.33
CA ILE A 54 7.25 -9.70 -45.94
C ILE A 54 5.94 -9.89 -45.14
N SER A 55 6.02 -10.52 -43.96
CA SER A 55 4.83 -10.77 -43.16
C SER A 55 4.23 -9.48 -42.61
N ARG A 56 2.91 -9.35 -42.78
CA ARG A 56 2.14 -8.23 -42.24
C ARG A 56 1.98 -8.28 -40.73
N ARG A 57 2.31 -9.41 -40.07
CA ARG A 57 2.20 -9.58 -38.61
C ARG A 57 2.92 -8.50 -37.81
N HIS A 58 4.05 -8.02 -38.31
CA HIS A 58 4.87 -7.01 -37.65
C HIS A 58 4.26 -5.60 -37.74
N LEU A 59 3.28 -5.37 -38.62
CA LEU A 59 2.56 -4.10 -38.71
C LEU A 59 1.57 -3.90 -37.56
N TYR A 60 1.01 -5.01 -37.06
CA TYR A 60 -0.11 -4.97 -36.12
C TYR A 60 0.20 -5.58 -34.76
N ARG A 61 1.31 -6.31 -34.60
CA ARG A 61 1.75 -6.84 -33.30
C ARG A 61 1.85 -5.75 -32.22
N HIS A 62 2.45 -4.62 -32.57
CA HIS A 62 2.58 -3.46 -31.70
C HIS A 62 1.99 -2.22 -32.39
N LEU A 63 0.74 -1.89 -32.05
CA LEU A 63 0.02 -0.76 -32.63
C LEU A 63 0.43 0.54 -31.93
N VAL A 64 0.99 1.49 -32.67
CA VAL A 64 1.38 2.81 -32.15
C VAL A 64 0.65 3.93 -32.88
N ILE A 65 -0.09 4.73 -32.12
CA ILE A 65 -0.86 5.86 -32.63
C ILE A 65 -0.15 7.15 -32.24
N TYR A 66 0.57 7.72 -33.20
CA TYR A 66 1.32 8.98 -33.03
C TYR A 66 0.42 10.21 -33.22
N ARG A 67 -0.61 10.09 -34.05
CA ARG A 67 -1.50 11.21 -34.44
C ARG A 67 -2.97 10.80 -34.31
N ALA A 68 -3.80 11.71 -33.81
CA ALA A 68 -5.24 11.54 -33.67
C ALA A 68 -5.93 10.99 -34.93
N GLY A 69 -5.56 11.49 -36.12
CA GLY A 69 -6.15 11.08 -37.39
C GLY A 69 -5.92 9.62 -37.79
N GLN A 70 -5.04 8.88 -37.10
CA GLN A 70 -4.80 7.46 -37.36
C GLN A 70 -5.86 6.54 -36.74
N LEU A 71 -6.66 7.02 -35.78
CA LEU A 71 -7.66 6.22 -35.06
C LEU A 71 -8.76 5.67 -35.98
N ILE A 72 -9.36 6.51 -36.83
CA ILE A 72 -10.46 6.09 -37.72
C ILE A 72 -9.98 5.06 -38.76
N PRO A 73 -8.86 5.28 -39.49
CA PRO A 73 -8.32 4.26 -40.39
C PRO A 73 -7.99 2.95 -39.68
N LEU A 74 -7.40 3.02 -38.47
CA LEU A 74 -7.09 1.84 -37.66
C LEU A 74 -8.35 1.06 -37.29
N TRP A 75 -9.39 1.75 -36.81
CA TRP A 75 -10.67 1.12 -36.50
C TRP A 75 -11.29 0.44 -37.73
N LYS A 76 -11.29 1.10 -38.89
CA LYS A 76 -11.77 0.50 -40.14
C LYS A 76 -10.96 -0.73 -40.54
N ALA A 77 -9.65 -0.70 -40.38
CA ALA A 77 -8.78 -1.85 -40.65
C ALA A 77 -9.11 -3.02 -39.71
N LEU A 78 -9.16 -2.79 -38.40
CA LEU A 78 -9.52 -3.81 -37.40
C LEU A 78 -10.95 -4.35 -37.58
N LYS A 79 -11.86 -3.55 -38.11
CA LYS A 79 -13.22 -4.01 -38.43
C LYS A 79 -13.21 -5.07 -39.54
N ASN A 80 -12.34 -4.92 -40.53
CA ASN A 80 -12.32 -5.72 -41.75
C ASN A 80 -11.29 -6.86 -41.72
N ASP A 81 -10.23 -6.73 -40.93
CA ASP A 81 -9.10 -7.66 -40.91
C ASP A 81 -9.04 -8.40 -39.55
N GLU A 82 -9.41 -9.67 -39.57
CA GLU A 82 -9.42 -10.52 -38.37
C GLU A 82 -8.02 -10.93 -37.91
N GLU A 83 -7.09 -11.15 -38.83
CA GLU A 83 -5.70 -11.48 -38.50
C GLU A 83 -5.06 -10.32 -37.74
N MET A 84 -5.33 -9.08 -38.19
CA MET A 84 -4.87 -7.87 -37.52
C MET A 84 -5.39 -7.78 -36.07
N ARG A 85 -6.67 -8.10 -35.84
CA ARG A 85 -7.27 -8.11 -34.49
C ARG A 85 -6.59 -9.14 -33.58
N ASN A 86 -6.43 -10.35 -34.09
CA ASN A 86 -5.94 -11.48 -33.30
C ASN A 86 -4.43 -11.42 -33.04
N GLY A 87 -3.67 -10.75 -33.90
CA GLY A 87 -2.23 -10.64 -33.76
C GLY A 87 -1.74 -9.39 -33.02
N ALA A 88 -2.62 -8.47 -32.63
CA ALA A 88 -2.27 -7.26 -31.91
C ALA A 88 -2.09 -7.53 -30.41
N ASN A 89 -0.85 -7.44 -29.93
CA ASN A 89 -0.49 -7.71 -28.53
C ASN A 89 -0.39 -6.45 -27.69
N SER A 90 -0.12 -5.30 -28.32
CA SER A 90 -0.03 -4.03 -27.61
C SER A 90 -0.60 -2.86 -28.36
N LEU A 91 -1.12 -1.89 -27.61
CA LEU A 91 -1.63 -0.64 -28.11
C LEU A 91 -1.01 0.51 -27.33
N ALA A 92 -0.37 1.43 -28.04
CA ALA A 92 0.16 2.66 -27.49
C ALA A 92 -0.48 3.87 -28.19
N LEU A 93 -1.22 4.68 -27.45
CA LEU A 93 -1.67 6.00 -27.88
C LEU A 93 -0.66 7.05 -27.38
N GLU A 94 0.28 7.44 -28.24
CA GLU A 94 1.24 8.50 -27.93
C GLU A 94 0.65 9.90 -28.14
N SER A 95 -0.37 10.02 -29.00
CA SER A 95 -1.04 11.29 -29.24
C SER A 95 -1.87 11.74 -28.03
N TRP A 96 -1.66 12.97 -27.58
CA TRP A 96 -2.50 13.62 -26.54
C TRP A 96 -3.88 14.05 -27.07
N ARG A 97 -4.06 13.98 -28.39
CA ARG A 97 -5.31 14.29 -29.08
C ARG A 97 -5.83 13.00 -29.68
N GLY A 98 -7.14 12.80 -29.59
CA GLY A 98 -7.80 11.63 -30.12
C GLY A 98 -9.29 11.73 -29.85
N ASP A 99 -10.06 11.08 -30.70
CA ASP A 99 -11.47 10.81 -30.44
C ASP A 99 -11.54 9.57 -29.55
N ALA A 100 -11.97 9.75 -28.30
CA ALA A 100 -11.99 8.71 -27.29
C ALA A 100 -13.04 7.63 -27.60
N ASP A 101 -14.15 7.98 -28.25
CA ASP A 101 -15.19 7.03 -28.66
C ASP A 101 -14.66 6.10 -29.76
N ILE A 102 -13.90 6.64 -30.71
CA ILE A 102 -13.24 5.82 -31.73
C ILE A 102 -12.17 4.93 -31.10
N LEU A 103 -11.44 5.41 -30.09
CA LEU A 103 -10.51 4.57 -29.34
C LEU A 103 -11.22 3.43 -28.60
N ASN A 104 -12.36 3.68 -27.95
CA ASN A 104 -13.16 2.63 -27.32
C ASN A 104 -13.63 1.61 -28.34
N ASN A 105 -14.03 2.05 -29.54
CA ASN A 105 -14.34 1.16 -30.65
C ASN A 105 -13.14 0.30 -31.10
N VAL A 106 -11.92 0.85 -31.10
CA VAL A 106 -10.68 0.08 -31.34
C VAL A 106 -10.46 -0.94 -30.22
N MET A 107 -10.57 -0.52 -28.96
CA MET A 107 -10.36 -1.36 -27.78
C MET A 107 -11.32 -2.55 -27.71
N ARG A 108 -12.57 -2.39 -28.15
CA ARG A 108 -13.54 -3.51 -28.28
C ARG A 108 -13.11 -4.58 -29.28
N ARG A 109 -12.22 -4.27 -30.22
CA ARG A 109 -11.72 -5.22 -31.23
C ARG A 109 -10.42 -5.92 -30.81
N LEU A 110 -9.78 -5.47 -29.75
CA LEU A 110 -8.50 -5.97 -29.27
C LEU A 110 -8.70 -6.79 -27.98
N GLU A 111 -9.15 -8.04 -28.13
CA GLU A 111 -9.49 -8.90 -26.98
C GLU A 111 -8.25 -9.46 -26.27
N ARG A 112 -7.17 -9.69 -27.01
CA ARG A 112 -5.92 -10.34 -26.55
C ARG A 112 -4.80 -9.37 -26.19
N LEU A 113 -5.19 -8.16 -25.78
CA LEU A 113 -4.26 -7.08 -25.51
C LEU A 113 -3.46 -7.37 -24.23
N GLN A 114 -2.13 -7.42 -24.33
CA GLN A 114 -1.23 -7.65 -23.21
C GLN A 114 -0.66 -6.35 -22.63
N VAL A 115 -0.45 -5.34 -23.46
CA VAL A 115 0.10 -4.05 -23.04
C VAL A 115 -0.76 -2.90 -23.56
N LEU A 116 -1.19 -2.03 -22.65
CA LEU A 116 -1.96 -0.83 -22.94
C LEU A 116 -1.22 0.39 -22.43
N MET A 117 -0.91 1.35 -23.31
CA MET A 117 -0.26 2.62 -22.95
C MET A 117 -1.08 3.78 -23.52
N LEU A 118 -1.61 4.64 -22.65
CA LEU A 118 -2.53 5.71 -23.04
C LEU A 118 -2.04 7.07 -22.54
N ASN A 119 -1.84 7.99 -23.48
CA ASN A 119 -1.74 9.41 -23.20
C ASN A 119 -3.15 10.03 -23.21
N ILE A 120 -3.62 10.41 -22.03
CA ILE A 120 -4.96 10.93 -21.76
C ILE A 120 -4.85 12.46 -21.70
N GLY A 121 -5.23 13.11 -22.79
CA GLY A 121 -5.29 14.57 -22.90
C GLY A 121 -6.68 15.12 -22.61
N THR A 122 -6.93 16.35 -23.08
CA THR A 122 -8.13 17.12 -22.73
C THR A 122 -9.43 16.62 -23.37
N ASN A 123 -9.34 15.80 -24.41
CA ASN A 123 -10.51 15.26 -25.12
C ASN A 123 -11.09 14.01 -24.43
N PHE A 124 -10.46 13.52 -23.38
CA PHE A 124 -10.97 12.41 -22.60
C PHE A 124 -11.85 12.92 -21.47
N ALA A 125 -13.09 12.43 -21.44
CA ALA A 125 -13.97 12.51 -20.28
C ALA A 125 -13.83 11.23 -19.44
N PRO A 126 -14.14 11.25 -18.13
CA PRO A 126 -14.08 10.08 -17.26
C PRO A 126 -14.88 8.88 -17.78
N GLU A 127 -16.04 9.14 -18.38
CA GLU A 127 -16.98 8.14 -18.92
C GLU A 127 -16.32 7.31 -20.03
N HIS A 128 -15.40 7.90 -20.80
CA HIS A 128 -14.68 7.17 -21.84
C HIS A 128 -13.74 6.09 -21.25
N LEU A 129 -13.07 6.37 -20.13
CA LEU A 129 -12.22 5.37 -19.47
C LEU A 129 -13.05 4.35 -18.69
N GLU A 130 -14.15 4.77 -18.08
CA GLU A 130 -15.13 3.85 -17.48
C GLU A 130 -15.63 2.85 -18.52
N GLU A 131 -16.08 3.31 -19.68
CA GLU A 131 -16.51 2.44 -20.78
C GLU A 131 -15.37 1.54 -21.29
N MET A 132 -14.14 2.05 -21.36
CA MET A 132 -12.98 1.27 -21.79
C MET A 132 -12.67 0.10 -20.84
N PHE A 133 -12.88 0.31 -19.54
CA PHE A 133 -12.61 -0.65 -18.47
C PHE A 133 -13.84 -1.46 -18.05
N GLU A 134 -14.99 -1.24 -18.68
CA GLU A 134 -16.24 -1.98 -18.45
C GLU A 134 -16.04 -3.50 -18.55
N SER A 135 -15.29 -3.93 -19.57
CA SER A 135 -15.04 -5.34 -19.87
C SER A 135 -13.63 -5.76 -19.41
N PRO A 136 -13.52 -6.79 -18.54
CA PRO A 136 -12.22 -7.27 -18.07
C PRO A 136 -11.34 -7.82 -19.19
N ARG A 137 -10.02 -7.58 -19.09
CA ARG A 137 -9.02 -8.05 -20.05
C ARG A 137 -8.06 -9.03 -19.39
N MET A 138 -8.38 -10.32 -19.48
CA MET A 138 -7.67 -11.39 -18.76
C MET A 138 -6.21 -11.60 -19.22
N GLU A 139 -5.89 -11.24 -20.47
CA GLU A 139 -4.53 -11.30 -21.02
C GLU A 139 -3.70 -10.04 -20.72
N LEU A 140 -4.30 -8.97 -20.17
CA LEU A 140 -3.61 -7.72 -19.91
C LEU A 140 -2.57 -7.91 -18.81
N LYS A 141 -1.31 -7.63 -19.14
CA LYS A 141 -0.17 -7.71 -18.23
C LYS A 141 0.20 -6.36 -17.66
N ARG A 142 0.14 -5.34 -18.51
CA ARG A 142 0.64 -4.00 -18.23
C ARG A 142 -0.31 -2.92 -18.73
N MET A 143 -0.59 -1.97 -17.85
CA MET A 143 -1.40 -0.80 -18.16
C MET A 143 -0.69 0.47 -17.73
N GLU A 144 -0.57 1.43 -18.65
CA GLU A 144 -0.03 2.75 -18.37
C GLU A 144 -1.02 3.83 -18.79
N LEU A 145 -1.39 4.66 -17.82
CA LEU A 145 -2.30 5.79 -17.97
C LEU A 145 -1.51 7.04 -17.62
N ARG A 146 -1.27 7.87 -18.62
CA ARG A 146 -0.56 9.14 -18.45
C ARG A 146 -1.51 10.29 -18.72
N PHE A 147 -1.77 11.10 -17.71
CA PHE A 147 -2.71 12.20 -17.75
C PHE A 147 -1.99 13.53 -17.98
N ARG A 148 -2.47 14.30 -18.95
CA ARG A 148 -2.10 15.70 -19.16
C ARG A 148 -3.40 16.52 -19.24
N PRO A 149 -3.96 16.88 -18.08
CA PRO A 149 -5.21 17.62 -18.04
C PRO A 149 -5.02 19.13 -18.28
N TYR A 150 -3.77 19.60 -18.44
CA TYR A 150 -3.52 21.03 -18.67
C TYR A 150 -4.01 21.46 -20.05
N LEU A 151 -4.81 22.50 -20.02
CA LEU A 151 -5.28 23.23 -21.16
C LEU A 151 -4.20 24.25 -21.58
N GLU A 152 -3.64 24.11 -22.79
CA GLU A 152 -2.91 25.23 -23.43
C GLU A 152 -3.87 26.39 -23.73
N GLN A 153 -5.18 26.10 -23.87
CA GLN A 153 -6.26 27.06 -24.08
C GLN A 153 -7.41 26.75 -23.13
N ALA A 154 -7.86 27.73 -22.33
CA ALA A 154 -8.95 27.56 -21.37
C ALA A 154 -10.24 27.05 -22.04
N SER A 155 -10.49 25.74 -22.02
CA SER A 155 -11.80 25.18 -22.34
C SER A 155 -12.63 25.13 -21.06
N TYR A 156 -13.76 25.84 -21.05
CA TYR A 156 -14.66 25.94 -19.90
C TYR A 156 -15.30 24.59 -19.51
N TYR A 157 -15.33 23.63 -20.45
CA TYR A 157 -15.99 22.33 -20.32
C TYR A 157 -15.41 21.45 -19.19
N GLN A 158 -14.08 21.33 -19.11
CA GLN A 158 -13.44 20.48 -18.09
C GLN A 158 -13.55 21.03 -16.66
N PHE A 159 -13.71 22.35 -16.53
CA PHE A 159 -13.82 23.01 -15.23
C PHE A 159 -15.23 22.88 -14.63
N LEU A 160 -16.28 22.89 -15.46
CA LEU A 160 -17.66 22.79 -14.99
C LEU A 160 -18.13 21.35 -14.77
N ALA A 161 -17.64 20.38 -15.56
CA ALA A 161 -18.10 19.00 -15.49
C ALA A 161 -17.47 18.19 -14.34
N GLY A 162 -16.41 18.69 -13.68
CA GLY A 162 -15.70 17.94 -12.65
C GLY A 162 -15.12 16.64 -13.21
N SER A 163 -14.28 16.74 -14.25
CA SER A 163 -13.70 15.59 -14.96
C SER A 163 -12.65 14.86 -14.11
N TYR A 164 -13.11 14.13 -13.10
CA TYR A 164 -12.28 13.29 -12.26
C TYR A 164 -12.37 11.82 -12.71
N PHE A 165 -11.24 11.15 -12.79
CA PHE A 165 -11.14 9.79 -13.32
C PHE A 165 -11.25 8.71 -12.22
N ASP A 166 -11.79 9.06 -11.06
CA ASP A 166 -12.01 8.12 -9.95
C ASP A 166 -12.91 6.96 -10.38
N THR A 167 -13.96 7.24 -11.18
CA THR A 167 -14.93 6.25 -11.67
C THR A 167 -14.28 5.16 -12.54
N ALA A 168 -13.23 5.49 -13.29
CA ALA A 168 -12.49 4.51 -14.09
C ALA A 168 -11.78 3.49 -13.20
N ILE A 169 -11.16 3.94 -12.10
CA ILE A 169 -10.50 3.05 -11.13
C ILE A 169 -11.54 2.25 -10.33
N GLU A 170 -12.66 2.87 -9.98
CA GLU A 170 -13.78 2.16 -9.37
C GLU A 170 -14.35 1.08 -10.28
N THR A 171 -14.40 1.32 -11.59
CA THR A 171 -14.88 0.35 -12.58
C THR A 171 -13.98 -0.87 -12.62
N LEU A 172 -12.64 -0.67 -12.64
CA LEU A 172 -11.68 -1.77 -12.47
C LEU A 172 -11.94 -2.53 -11.17
N THR A 173 -12.09 -1.81 -10.06
CA THR A 173 -12.30 -2.36 -8.72
C THR A 173 -13.58 -3.22 -8.64
N LYS A 174 -14.67 -2.77 -9.27
CA LYS A 174 -15.99 -3.40 -9.19
C LYS A 174 -16.18 -4.53 -10.21
N LYS A 175 -15.63 -4.39 -11.43
CA LYS A 175 -15.94 -5.28 -12.56
C LYS A 175 -14.85 -6.31 -12.86
N TRP A 176 -13.59 -6.03 -12.52
CA TRP A 176 -12.50 -6.94 -12.89
C TRP A 176 -12.31 -8.05 -11.86
N PRO A 177 -12.27 -9.33 -12.29
CA PRO A 177 -11.97 -10.44 -11.42
C PRO A 177 -10.46 -10.49 -11.10
N VAL A 178 -10.02 -11.57 -10.46
CA VAL A 178 -8.58 -11.85 -10.31
C VAL A 178 -7.96 -12.02 -11.69
N CYS A 179 -7.05 -11.11 -12.05
CA CYS A 179 -6.29 -11.17 -13.29
C CYS A 179 -4.86 -11.66 -12.97
N PRO A 180 -4.50 -12.95 -13.25
CA PRO A 180 -3.19 -13.49 -12.89
C PRO A 180 -2.04 -12.86 -13.68
N ASN A 181 -2.32 -12.41 -14.91
CA ASN A 181 -1.32 -11.80 -15.77
C ASN A 181 -1.08 -10.32 -15.43
N PHE A 182 -2.07 -9.65 -14.82
CA PHE A 182 -2.04 -8.22 -14.58
C PHE A 182 -1.12 -7.87 -13.41
N THR A 183 0.10 -7.49 -13.77
CA THR A 183 1.24 -7.38 -12.84
C THR A 183 1.78 -5.95 -12.77
N HIS A 184 1.45 -5.10 -13.74
CA HIS A 184 2.03 -3.77 -13.90
C HIS A 184 0.95 -2.69 -14.12
N LEU A 185 0.93 -1.70 -13.24
CA LEU A 185 0.08 -0.52 -13.36
C LEU A 185 0.88 0.76 -13.17
N SER A 186 0.78 1.67 -14.14
CA SER A 186 1.34 3.02 -14.05
C SER A 186 0.25 4.06 -14.25
N ILE A 187 0.08 4.95 -13.28
CA ILE A 187 -0.81 6.12 -13.32
C ILE A 187 0.07 7.34 -13.08
N VAL A 188 0.22 8.19 -14.10
CA VAL A 188 1.11 9.35 -14.03
C VAL A 188 0.35 10.59 -14.45
N GLN A 189 0.26 11.58 -13.56
CA GLN A 189 -0.16 12.92 -13.91
C GLN A 189 1.08 13.77 -14.21
N ASP A 190 1.18 14.31 -15.43
CA ASP A 190 2.24 15.25 -15.80
C ASP A 190 2.19 16.49 -14.89
N LEU A 191 3.34 17.13 -14.66
CA LEU A 191 3.41 18.44 -14.02
C LEU A 191 3.08 19.56 -15.03
N PRO A 192 2.53 20.70 -14.59
CA PRO A 192 2.25 21.80 -15.49
C PRO A 192 3.54 22.39 -16.05
N PRO A 193 3.56 22.87 -17.30
CA PRO A 193 4.71 23.58 -17.84
C PRO A 193 4.97 24.83 -16.99
N ARG A 194 6.19 24.99 -16.45
CA ARG A 194 6.57 26.15 -15.62
C ARG A 194 6.70 27.47 -16.40
N SER A 195 6.21 27.55 -17.65
CA SER A 195 6.53 28.63 -18.60
C SER A 195 5.69 29.91 -18.46
N THR A 196 4.91 30.10 -17.40
CA THR A 196 4.16 31.35 -17.17
C THR A 196 4.54 32.06 -15.88
N VAL A 197 5.77 31.88 -15.39
CA VAL A 197 6.32 32.80 -14.38
C VAL A 197 6.56 34.16 -15.05
N PRO A 198 6.00 35.28 -14.54
CA PRO A 198 6.21 36.60 -15.13
C PRO A 198 7.70 36.98 -15.13
N PRO A 199 8.20 37.77 -16.11
CA PRO A 199 9.60 38.20 -16.18
C PRO A 199 10.09 39.03 -14.98
N THR A 200 9.21 39.38 -14.04
CA THR A 200 9.54 40.25 -12.90
C THR A 200 10.08 39.53 -11.67
N ALA A 201 10.26 38.20 -11.69
CA ALA A 201 10.77 37.43 -10.55
C ALA A 201 12.29 37.15 -10.57
N GLN A 202 13.08 37.88 -11.38
CA GLN A 202 14.55 37.69 -11.42
C GLN A 202 15.36 38.56 -10.45
N THR A 203 14.72 39.36 -9.61
CA THR A 203 15.43 40.21 -8.63
C THR A 203 14.87 40.02 -7.23
N THR A 204 15.15 38.86 -6.63
CA THR A 204 15.60 38.65 -5.24
C THR A 204 15.50 37.16 -4.92
N GLY A 205 16.52 36.62 -4.26
CA GLY A 205 16.66 35.19 -4.01
C GLY A 205 15.49 34.60 -3.21
N ALA A 206 15.17 33.35 -3.55
CA ALA A 206 14.29 32.42 -2.82
C ALA A 206 12.85 32.91 -2.58
N ASN A 207 11.86 32.22 -3.19
CA ASN A 207 10.64 31.77 -2.51
C ASN A 207 9.73 30.95 -3.45
N THR A 208 9.52 29.68 -3.10
CA THR A 208 8.47 28.79 -3.61
C THR A 208 7.28 28.84 -2.66
N THR A 209 6.38 29.81 -2.86
CA THR A 209 5.15 30.02 -2.07
C THR A 209 3.89 29.43 -2.71
N ALA A 210 4.00 28.61 -3.76
CA ALA A 210 2.83 28.05 -4.45
C ALA A 210 2.15 26.85 -3.73
N ASN A 211 2.77 26.27 -2.70
CA ASN A 211 2.27 25.04 -2.05
C ASN A 211 1.36 25.27 -0.83
N SER A 212 1.08 26.53 -0.44
CA SER A 212 0.32 26.82 0.79
C SER A 212 -1.20 26.71 0.63
N LEU A 213 -1.75 27.07 -0.54
CA LEU A 213 -3.21 27.18 -0.73
C LEU A 213 -3.93 25.85 -0.99
N ALA A 214 -3.26 24.84 -1.56
CA ALA A 214 -3.89 23.55 -1.87
C ALA A 214 -4.11 22.66 -0.61
N ASN A 215 -3.37 22.91 0.47
CA ASN A 215 -3.47 22.15 1.72
C ASN A 215 -4.71 22.52 2.55
N SER A 216 -5.31 23.69 2.32
CA SER A 216 -6.46 24.16 3.11
C SER A 216 -7.81 23.55 2.69
N ILE A 217 -7.93 23.01 1.48
CA ILE A 217 -9.21 22.48 0.96
C ILE A 217 -9.42 21.00 1.35
N SER A 218 -8.35 20.25 1.61
CA SER A 218 -8.43 18.80 1.89
C SER A 218 -8.73 18.46 3.37
N SER A 219 -8.75 19.46 4.26
CA SER A 219 -8.97 19.26 5.71
C SER A 219 -10.43 19.47 6.16
N LEU A 220 -11.35 19.76 5.24
CA LEU A 220 -12.78 19.94 5.53
C LEU A 220 -13.56 18.67 5.18
N ARG A 221 -13.42 17.60 5.98
CA ARG A 221 -14.39 16.49 6.09
C ARG A 221 -13.92 15.47 7.13
N ILE A 222 -14.06 15.78 8.42
CA ILE A 222 -14.37 14.82 9.51
C ILE A 222 -14.97 15.63 10.66
N THR A 223 -16.29 15.58 10.85
CA THR A 223 -16.94 15.68 12.17
C THR A 223 -18.27 14.94 12.09
N ASP A 224 -18.37 13.83 12.83
CA ASP A 224 -19.60 13.10 13.10
C ASP A 224 -20.24 13.64 14.40
N ALA A 225 -21.56 13.47 14.50
CA ALA A 225 -22.47 14.18 15.42
C ALA A 225 -22.45 13.73 16.89
N THR A 226 -22.74 14.66 17.81
CA THR A 226 -23.56 14.45 19.02
C THR A 226 -24.26 15.75 19.46
N SER A 227 -25.48 15.56 19.97
CA SER A 227 -26.57 16.46 20.42
C SER A 227 -26.26 17.61 21.40
N ASP A 228 -26.96 18.75 21.25
CA ASP A 228 -28.02 19.23 22.18
C ASP A 228 -28.66 20.58 21.73
N SER A 229 -29.99 20.68 21.84
CA SER A 229 -30.86 21.87 21.61
C SER A 229 -31.09 22.68 22.93
N PRO A 230 -31.90 23.77 23.04
CA PRO A 230 -32.80 24.50 22.10
C PRO A 230 -32.51 26.05 22.04
N SER A 231 -33.14 26.92 21.22
CA SER A 231 -34.56 27.33 21.16
C SER A 231 -34.83 28.41 20.08
N GLU A 232 -36.07 28.40 19.52
CA GLU A 232 -36.89 29.56 19.02
C GLU A 232 -36.35 30.40 17.83
N THR A 233 -37.09 30.81 16.78
CA THR A 233 -38.53 31.00 16.48
C THR A 233 -38.75 31.11 14.95
N GLU A 234 -39.95 30.69 14.51
CA GLU A 234 -40.83 31.15 13.40
C GLU A 234 -40.24 32.01 12.24
N ASP A 235 -40.49 31.65 10.98
CA ASP A 235 -41.71 32.01 10.21
C ASP A 235 -41.56 31.68 8.70
N SER A 236 -42.71 31.42 8.08
CA SER A 236 -43.15 31.29 6.68
C SER A 236 -42.24 31.74 5.50
N GLY A 237 -42.36 31.24 4.26
CA GLY A 237 -43.38 30.43 3.61
C GLY A 237 -43.08 30.22 2.11
N LYS A 238 -43.98 29.46 1.47
CA LYS A 238 -44.15 29.06 0.05
C LYS A 238 -43.83 30.20 -0.96
N SER A 239 -43.48 30.00 -2.24
CA SER A 239 -44.06 29.09 -3.23
C SER A 239 -43.27 29.14 -4.56
N THR A 240 -43.53 28.10 -5.37
CA THR A 240 -43.27 27.83 -6.80
C THR A 240 -43.26 29.00 -7.82
N PRO A 241 -42.58 28.85 -8.98
CA PRO A 241 -42.53 29.84 -10.06
C PRO A 241 -43.66 29.67 -11.09
N PRO A 242 -44.08 30.73 -11.80
CA PRO A 242 -44.86 30.59 -13.01
C PRO A 242 -44.07 30.90 -14.28
N THR A 243 -44.65 30.38 -15.36
CA THR A 243 -44.27 30.32 -16.77
C THR A 243 -44.67 31.56 -17.58
N SER A 244 -44.03 31.71 -18.77
CA SER A 244 -44.58 32.24 -20.05
C SER A 244 -44.80 33.78 -20.15
N VAL A 245 -44.76 34.54 -21.27
CA VAL A 245 -44.94 34.38 -22.75
C VAL A 245 -44.35 35.66 -23.47
N ASP A 246 -44.02 35.58 -24.79
CA ASP A 246 -43.96 36.57 -25.94
C ASP A 246 -43.74 38.09 -25.76
N ASP A 247 -43.33 38.95 -26.72
CA ASP A 247 -42.92 38.95 -28.15
C ASP A 247 -42.31 40.36 -28.43
N GLY A 248 -41.56 40.55 -29.53
CA GLY A 248 -41.43 41.88 -30.17
C GLY A 248 -40.08 42.25 -30.82
N GLU A 249 -40.12 42.52 -32.13
CA GLU A 249 -39.01 42.90 -33.02
C GLU A 249 -38.51 44.36 -32.87
N HIS A 250 -37.20 44.56 -33.13
CA HIS A 250 -36.54 45.60 -33.99
C HIS A 250 -35.25 46.23 -33.41
N MET A 251 -34.13 45.91 -34.09
CA MET A 251 -33.08 46.80 -34.62
C MET A 251 -32.33 47.85 -33.73
N ILE A 252 -30.99 47.77 -33.84
CA ILE A 252 -29.93 48.79 -33.71
C ILE A 252 -28.98 48.68 -32.49
N ALA A 253 -27.70 48.70 -32.86
CA ALA A 253 -26.49 48.55 -32.07
C ALA A 253 -26.35 49.50 -30.87
N ALA A 254 -25.93 48.95 -29.73
CA ALA A 254 -24.97 49.57 -28.82
C ALA A 254 -24.51 48.54 -27.79
N SER A 255 -23.18 48.34 -27.70
CA SER A 255 -22.49 47.64 -26.63
C SER A 255 -22.91 48.17 -25.25
N LYS A 256 -23.57 47.37 -24.43
CA LYS A 256 -23.69 47.57 -22.98
C LYS A 256 -23.33 46.29 -22.25
N GLY A 257 -22.34 46.43 -21.38
CA GLY A 257 -21.73 45.35 -20.62
C GLY A 257 -22.73 44.67 -19.69
N TYR A 258 -22.60 43.35 -19.65
CA TYR A 258 -23.17 42.49 -18.63
C TYR A 258 -22.56 42.86 -17.27
N THR A 259 -23.34 43.53 -16.43
CA THR A 259 -23.00 43.78 -15.02
C THR A 259 -23.23 42.47 -14.26
N GLY A 260 -22.16 41.68 -14.12
CA GLY A 260 -22.15 40.46 -13.33
C GLY A 260 -22.38 40.76 -11.84
N HIS A 261 -23.63 40.68 -11.41
CA HIS A 261 -24.00 40.56 -10.01
C HIS A 261 -24.87 39.31 -9.84
N GLY A 262 -24.20 38.17 -9.68
CA GLY A 262 -24.78 36.99 -9.05
C GLY A 262 -24.85 37.16 -7.52
N PRO A 263 -25.66 36.35 -6.82
CA PRO A 263 -26.13 36.62 -5.45
C PRO A 263 -25.09 36.39 -4.33
N PHE A 264 -23.80 36.32 -4.63
CA PHE A 264 -22.71 36.23 -3.64
C PHE A 264 -21.87 37.52 -3.57
N GLY A 265 -22.50 38.67 -3.79
CA GLY A 265 -21.87 39.98 -3.74
C GLY A 265 -21.67 40.47 -2.30
N ASN A 266 -20.55 40.12 -1.67
CA ASN A 266 -20.03 40.85 -0.52
C ASN A 266 -19.41 42.19 -1.01
N PRO A 267 -19.87 43.37 -0.56
CA PRO A 267 -19.55 44.64 -1.21
C PRO A 267 -18.22 45.30 -0.75
N PHE A 268 -17.39 44.64 0.07
CA PHE A 268 -16.24 45.30 0.71
C PHE A 268 -14.86 44.97 0.14
N LEU A 269 -14.75 44.25 -0.99
CA LEU A 269 -13.44 43.75 -1.46
C LEU A 269 -13.01 44.12 -2.88
N ASN A 270 -13.74 44.96 -3.62
CA ASN A 270 -13.38 45.24 -5.01
C ASN A 270 -13.52 46.71 -5.44
N GLU A 271 -12.60 47.55 -4.97
CA GLU A 271 -12.31 48.81 -5.70
C GLU A 271 -10.83 49.23 -5.64
N LYS A 272 -10.04 48.73 -4.68
CA LYS A 272 -8.58 48.98 -4.62
C LYS A 272 -7.68 47.86 -5.14
N LEU A 273 -8.24 46.72 -5.53
CA LEU A 273 -7.50 45.66 -6.23
C LEU A 273 -7.96 45.68 -7.68
N GLY A 274 -7.20 46.35 -8.54
CA GLY A 274 -7.38 46.25 -9.99
C GLY A 274 -7.48 44.78 -10.37
N ILE A 275 -8.43 44.47 -11.26
CA ILE A 275 -8.77 43.12 -11.72
C ILE A 275 -7.52 42.45 -12.29
N THR A 276 -6.75 41.82 -11.41
CA THR A 276 -5.72 40.87 -11.80
C THR A 276 -6.47 39.58 -12.06
N LYS A 277 -6.64 39.23 -13.34
CA LYS A 277 -7.01 37.86 -13.72
C LYS A 277 -6.16 36.91 -12.86
N PRO A 278 -6.74 35.88 -12.20
CA PRO A 278 -5.93 34.95 -11.43
C PRO A 278 -4.81 34.41 -12.32
N LYS A 279 -3.58 34.88 -12.07
CA LYS A 279 -2.40 34.63 -12.92
C LYS A 279 -1.90 33.18 -12.79
N THR A 280 -2.47 32.40 -11.88
CA THR A 280 -2.13 31.00 -11.65
C THR A 280 -3.35 30.15 -11.92
N PHE A 281 -3.35 29.49 -13.08
CA PHE A 281 -4.30 28.44 -13.42
C PHE A 281 -4.27 27.38 -12.31
N ALA A 282 -5.42 27.06 -11.72
CA ALA A 282 -5.50 25.98 -10.73
C ALA A 282 -5.08 24.67 -11.42
N GLN A 283 -4.22 23.89 -10.76
CA GLN A 283 -3.80 22.62 -11.33
C GLN A 283 -5.04 21.71 -11.43
N PRO A 284 -5.37 21.18 -12.62
CA PRO A 284 -6.46 20.23 -12.74
C PRO A 284 -6.10 19.00 -11.93
N ILE A 285 -7.02 18.59 -11.08
CA ILE A 285 -6.91 17.41 -10.26
C ILE A 285 -7.45 16.25 -11.08
N VAL A 286 -6.66 15.21 -11.34
CA VAL A 286 -7.12 14.02 -12.09
C VAL A 286 -8.01 13.13 -11.22
N PHE A 287 -7.70 13.03 -9.92
CA PHE A 287 -8.42 12.21 -8.94
C PHE A 287 -8.92 13.09 -7.81
N PHE A 288 -10.25 13.18 -7.67
CA PHE A 288 -10.86 13.89 -6.55
C PHE A 288 -10.71 13.08 -5.27
N ASP A 289 -11.04 11.79 -5.33
CA ASP A 289 -10.96 10.88 -4.20
C ASP A 289 -9.83 9.86 -4.39
N THR A 290 -8.66 10.18 -3.84
CA THR A 290 -7.52 9.25 -3.87
C THR A 290 -7.78 7.95 -3.11
N GLN A 291 -8.81 7.85 -2.25
CA GLN A 291 -9.16 6.60 -1.56
C GLN A 291 -9.62 5.49 -2.52
N CYS A 292 -10.06 5.84 -3.74
CA CYS A 292 -10.35 4.86 -4.78
C CYS A 292 -9.14 3.93 -5.06
N LEU A 293 -7.91 4.42 -4.85
CA LEU A 293 -6.68 3.63 -5.00
C LEU A 293 -6.51 2.59 -3.88
N ALA A 294 -6.96 2.89 -2.67
CA ALA A 294 -6.97 1.92 -1.57
C ALA A 294 -8.06 0.85 -1.80
N ALA A 295 -9.24 1.26 -2.26
CA ALA A 295 -10.29 0.32 -2.66
C ALA A 295 -9.81 -0.61 -3.80
N PHE A 296 -9.12 -0.04 -4.80
CA PHE A 296 -8.49 -0.80 -5.87
C PHE A 296 -7.43 -1.75 -5.35
N GLY A 297 -6.52 -1.30 -4.47
CA GLY A 297 -5.47 -2.15 -3.90
C GLY A 297 -5.97 -3.34 -3.07
N ALA A 298 -7.21 -3.25 -2.55
CA ALA A 298 -7.89 -4.30 -1.80
C ALA A 298 -8.69 -5.26 -2.70
N SER A 299 -8.83 -4.95 -4.00
CA SER A 299 -9.69 -5.65 -4.94
C SER A 299 -9.03 -6.90 -5.56
N PRO A 300 -9.82 -7.83 -6.13
CA PRO A 300 -9.30 -9.04 -6.77
C PRO A 300 -8.32 -8.75 -7.92
N VAL A 301 -8.58 -7.71 -8.72
CA VAL A 301 -7.74 -7.35 -9.88
C VAL A 301 -6.33 -6.89 -9.47
N ALA A 302 -6.17 -6.31 -8.28
CA ALA A 302 -4.87 -5.85 -7.77
C ALA A 302 -4.07 -6.95 -7.04
N ALA A 303 -4.62 -8.17 -6.90
CA ALA A 303 -4.02 -9.23 -6.10
C ALA A 303 -2.61 -9.63 -6.58
N ASN A 304 -2.38 -9.64 -7.90
CA ASN A 304 -1.10 -10.06 -8.49
C ASN A 304 -0.23 -8.88 -8.93
N LEU A 305 -0.57 -7.66 -8.52
CA LEU A 305 0.16 -6.47 -8.95
C LEU A 305 1.53 -6.42 -8.27
N GLN A 306 2.60 -6.50 -9.07
CA GLN A 306 3.98 -6.50 -8.60
C GLN A 306 4.66 -5.14 -8.77
N PHE A 307 4.27 -4.39 -9.81
CA PHE A 307 4.84 -3.10 -10.15
C PHE A 307 3.76 -2.04 -10.18
N LEU A 308 3.87 -1.06 -9.27
CA LEU A 308 2.97 0.06 -9.17
C LEU A 308 3.72 1.38 -9.27
N ARG A 309 3.33 2.21 -10.23
CA ARG A 309 3.76 3.59 -10.35
C ARG A 309 2.54 4.50 -10.23
N ILE A 310 2.48 5.35 -9.22
CA ILE A 310 1.43 6.36 -9.07
C ILE A 310 2.08 7.71 -8.79
N ARG A 311 2.14 8.56 -9.81
CA ARG A 311 2.70 9.92 -9.71
C ARG A 311 1.57 10.93 -9.82
N ILE A 312 1.04 11.37 -8.68
CA ILE A 312 -0.01 12.39 -8.61
C ILE A 312 0.53 13.56 -7.78
N PRO A 313 0.94 14.66 -8.44
CA PRO A 313 1.56 15.79 -7.76
C PRO A 313 0.74 16.33 -6.59
N SER A 314 1.42 16.66 -5.50
CA SER A 314 0.83 17.30 -4.31
C SER A 314 -0.21 16.47 -3.53
N ARG A 315 -0.43 15.19 -3.87
CA ARG A 315 -1.31 14.29 -3.12
C ARG A 315 -0.52 13.44 -2.11
N ASP A 316 -1.10 13.21 -0.94
CA ASP A 316 -0.53 12.32 0.07
C ASP A 316 -0.97 10.88 -0.18
N LEU A 317 -0.31 10.23 -1.14
CA LEU A 317 -0.63 8.85 -1.49
C LEU A 317 -0.08 7.85 -0.47
N ALA A 318 0.98 8.20 0.26
CA ALA A 318 1.53 7.31 1.30
C ALA A 318 0.47 7.01 2.37
N ARG A 319 -0.31 8.02 2.79
CA ARG A 319 -1.41 7.84 3.73
C ARG A 319 -2.54 6.94 3.20
N VAL A 320 -2.85 7.05 1.91
CA VAL A 320 -3.85 6.19 1.24
C VAL A 320 -3.40 4.74 1.19
N LEU A 321 -2.12 4.51 0.86
CA LEU A 321 -1.54 3.18 0.72
C LEU A 321 -1.35 2.42 2.05
N ILE A 322 -1.53 3.10 3.20
CA ILE A 322 -1.49 2.48 4.53
C ILE A 322 -2.88 2.30 5.17
N LEU A 323 -3.94 2.57 4.42
CA LEU A 323 -5.30 2.33 4.90
C LEU A 323 -5.55 0.83 5.05
N HIS A 324 -6.30 0.47 6.10
CA HIS A 324 -6.73 -0.91 6.30
C HIS A 324 -7.84 -1.24 5.29
N PRO A 325 -7.76 -2.38 4.59
CA PRO A 325 -8.85 -2.82 3.73
C PRO A 325 -10.14 -2.99 4.54
N PRO A 326 -11.32 -2.66 3.99
CA PRO A 326 -12.59 -2.95 4.64
C PRO A 326 -12.75 -4.46 4.90
N GLN A 327 -13.49 -4.86 5.95
CA GLN A 327 -13.58 -6.25 6.45
C GLN A 327 -14.03 -7.30 5.42
N ARG A 328 -14.61 -6.88 4.28
CA ARG A 328 -15.05 -7.76 3.18
C ARG A 328 -14.12 -7.71 1.95
N SER A 329 -12.89 -7.24 2.11
CA SER A 329 -11.91 -7.16 1.04
C SER A 329 -11.35 -8.52 0.64
N TYR A 330 -10.89 -8.63 -0.61
CA TYR A 330 -10.26 -9.86 -1.12
C TYR A 330 -8.96 -10.19 -0.38
N SER A 331 -8.21 -9.16 0.02
CA SER A 331 -6.94 -9.29 0.75
C SER A 331 -6.96 -8.46 2.05
N GLN A 332 -6.25 -8.95 3.06
CA GLN A 332 -6.02 -8.21 4.32
C GLN A 332 -4.97 -7.09 4.18
N THR A 333 -4.19 -7.10 3.09
CA THR A 333 -3.22 -6.06 2.76
C THR A 333 -3.47 -5.52 1.36
N LEU A 334 -3.33 -4.21 1.19
CA LEU A 334 -3.32 -3.59 -0.13
C LEU A 334 -2.13 -4.12 -0.94
N PHE A 335 -2.36 -4.45 -2.22
CA PHE A 335 -1.33 -4.93 -3.16
C PHE A 335 -0.40 -6.00 -2.55
N PRO A 336 -0.91 -7.21 -2.25
CA PRO A 336 -0.18 -8.21 -1.47
C PRO A 336 1.13 -8.69 -2.12
N GLU A 337 1.23 -8.64 -3.45
CA GLU A 337 2.40 -9.06 -4.23
C GLU A 337 3.33 -7.91 -4.65
N LEU A 338 3.16 -6.71 -4.09
CA LEU A 338 3.89 -5.52 -4.53
C LEU A 338 5.39 -5.60 -4.21
N ARG A 339 6.22 -5.48 -5.25
CA ARG A 339 7.70 -5.51 -5.19
C ARG A 339 8.33 -4.20 -5.61
N TYR A 340 7.66 -3.42 -6.45
CA TYR A 340 8.11 -2.12 -6.91
C TYR A 340 7.04 -1.07 -6.67
N LEU A 341 7.39 0.00 -5.96
CA LEU A 341 6.52 1.14 -5.72
C LEU A 341 7.21 2.44 -6.12
N ASP A 342 6.59 3.18 -7.02
CA ASP A 342 7.00 4.52 -7.40
C ASP A 342 5.88 5.51 -7.10
N ILE A 343 6.05 6.30 -6.06
CA ILE A 343 5.14 7.37 -5.64
C ILE A 343 5.80 8.74 -5.80
N SER A 344 6.67 8.87 -6.81
CA SER A 344 7.35 10.12 -7.11
C SER A 344 6.36 11.27 -7.35
N THR A 345 6.77 12.51 -7.08
CA THR A 345 5.98 13.75 -7.17
C THR A 345 4.84 13.90 -6.14
N THR A 346 4.54 12.85 -5.39
CA THR A 346 3.54 12.89 -4.31
C THR A 346 4.10 13.56 -3.06
N ASN A 347 3.25 13.88 -2.08
CA ASN A 347 3.69 14.40 -0.79
C ASN A 347 3.98 13.22 0.15
N VAL A 348 5.26 12.94 0.39
CA VAL A 348 5.73 11.95 1.37
C VAL A 348 6.73 12.65 2.27
N ARG A 349 6.64 12.42 3.57
CA ARG A 349 7.58 12.93 4.57
C ARG A 349 8.28 11.78 5.28
N LEU A 350 9.46 12.05 5.84
CA LEU A 350 10.16 11.11 6.70
C LEU A 350 9.47 11.06 8.08
N ASP A 351 8.35 10.37 8.16
CA ASP A 351 7.54 10.28 9.38
C ASP A 351 6.98 8.85 9.61
N THR A 352 6.04 8.73 10.54
CA THR A 352 5.38 7.47 10.89
C THR A 352 4.59 6.88 9.72
N THR A 353 4.18 7.67 8.73
CA THR A 353 3.47 7.23 7.53
C THR A 353 4.40 6.39 6.66
N LEU A 354 5.63 6.84 6.42
CA LEU A 354 6.62 6.06 5.66
C LEU A 354 6.99 4.77 6.41
N SER A 355 7.14 4.84 7.74
CA SER A 355 7.38 3.65 8.55
C SER A 355 6.21 2.65 8.47
N ALA A 356 4.95 3.12 8.51
CA ALA A 356 3.77 2.29 8.34
C ALA A 356 3.70 1.65 6.94
N LEU A 357 4.07 2.41 5.90
CA LEU A 357 4.13 1.93 4.51
C LEU A 357 5.12 0.77 4.39
N LEU A 358 6.35 0.94 4.90
CA LEU A 358 7.37 -0.12 4.86
C LEU A 358 6.98 -1.35 5.70
N LYS A 359 6.24 -1.16 6.81
CA LYS A 359 5.69 -2.27 7.60
C LYS A 359 4.62 -3.06 6.83
N GLN A 360 3.79 -2.38 6.05
CA GLN A 360 2.67 -2.98 5.33
C GLN A 360 3.15 -3.75 4.09
N PHE A 361 4.01 -3.15 3.27
CA PHE A 361 4.48 -3.76 2.02
C PHE A 361 5.71 -4.64 2.26
N SER A 362 5.48 -5.81 2.85
CA SER A 362 6.56 -6.71 3.26
C SER A 362 7.36 -7.38 2.14
N LYS A 363 6.87 -7.33 0.90
CA LYS A 363 7.55 -7.85 -0.29
C LYS A 363 8.21 -6.75 -1.12
N LEU A 364 8.17 -5.50 -0.64
CA LEU A 364 8.69 -4.35 -1.37
C LEU A 364 10.22 -4.44 -1.48
N GLU A 365 10.72 -4.44 -2.72
CA GLU A 365 12.14 -4.50 -3.04
C GLU A 365 12.66 -3.14 -3.52
N HIS A 366 11.84 -2.35 -4.21
CA HIS A 366 12.25 -1.09 -4.79
C HIS A 366 11.24 0.02 -4.48
N LEU A 367 11.73 1.11 -3.89
CA LEU A 367 10.93 2.28 -3.56
C LEU A 367 11.49 3.54 -4.23
N VAL A 368 10.67 4.21 -5.06
CA VAL A 368 11.04 5.46 -5.75
C VAL A 368 10.22 6.62 -5.21
N LEU A 369 10.93 7.61 -4.68
CA LEU A 369 10.45 8.79 -3.96
C LEU A 369 11.04 10.05 -4.58
N ASP A 370 11.06 10.15 -5.90
CA ASP A 370 11.63 11.31 -6.55
C ASP A 370 10.70 12.51 -6.45
N GLN A 371 11.27 13.68 -6.19
CA GLN A 371 10.53 14.94 -6.09
C GLN A 371 9.37 14.89 -5.07
N VAL A 372 9.49 14.03 -4.06
CA VAL A 372 8.65 14.07 -2.88
C VAL A 372 9.31 15.01 -1.86
N ASN A 373 8.52 15.61 -0.98
CA ASN A 373 9.02 16.51 0.07
C ASN A 373 9.51 15.70 1.29
N LEU A 374 10.40 14.72 1.07
CA LEU A 374 10.81 13.72 2.05
C LEU A 374 11.50 14.37 3.25
N PHE A 375 12.43 15.27 2.98
CA PHE A 375 13.26 15.94 3.97
C PHE A 375 12.78 17.36 4.28
N GLY A 376 11.72 17.81 3.59
CA GLY A 376 11.18 19.15 3.75
C GLY A 376 12.20 20.25 3.47
N PHE A 377 11.95 21.43 4.05
CA PHE A 377 12.86 22.56 3.93
C PHE A 377 14.21 22.34 4.64
N THR A 378 14.30 21.33 5.52
CA THR A 378 15.51 21.02 6.30
C THR A 378 16.55 20.19 5.53
N ALA A 379 16.25 19.74 4.31
CA ALA A 379 17.14 18.89 3.51
C ALA A 379 18.56 19.45 3.37
N ARG A 380 18.71 20.77 3.22
CA ARG A 380 20.03 21.41 3.01
C ARG A 380 20.92 21.35 4.24
N GLU A 381 20.33 21.55 5.42
CA GLU A 381 21.02 21.67 6.71
C GLU A 381 21.17 20.30 7.39
N LYS A 382 20.09 19.52 7.44
CA LYS A 382 20.01 18.24 8.15
C LYS A 382 19.99 17.02 7.24
N GLY A 383 20.28 17.18 5.95
CA GLY A 383 20.19 16.08 4.99
C GLY A 383 21.04 14.85 5.35
N LEU A 384 22.19 15.05 6.01
CA LEU A 384 23.03 13.96 6.50
C LEU A 384 22.34 13.15 7.61
N GLU A 385 21.90 13.83 8.68
CA GLU A 385 21.13 13.23 9.78
C GLU A 385 19.88 12.51 9.26
N LEU A 386 19.15 13.14 8.34
CA LEU A 386 17.93 12.57 7.76
C LEU A 386 18.20 11.35 6.87
N CYS A 387 19.35 11.28 6.20
CA CYS A 387 19.75 10.09 5.44
C CYS A 387 20.08 8.93 6.39
N ASN A 388 20.80 9.20 7.48
CA ASN A 388 21.05 8.21 8.54
C ASN A 388 19.71 7.71 9.14
N ASP A 389 18.82 8.64 9.52
CA ASP A 389 17.48 8.32 10.03
C ASP A 389 16.67 7.49 9.03
N LEU A 390 16.78 7.76 7.74
CA LEU A 390 16.10 6.99 6.69
C LEU A 390 16.63 5.56 6.60
N GLY A 391 17.95 5.36 6.57
CA GLY A 391 18.56 4.02 6.56
C GLY A 391 18.13 3.20 7.79
N ASN A 392 18.15 3.86 8.94
CA ASN A 392 17.72 3.31 10.23
C ASN A 392 16.21 2.98 10.25
N LEU A 393 15.37 3.85 9.71
CA LEU A 393 13.91 3.68 9.62
C LEU A 393 13.53 2.46 8.80
N VAL A 394 14.24 2.16 7.70
CA VAL A 394 13.97 0.98 6.87
C VAL A 394 14.16 -0.31 7.67
N ILE A 395 15.23 -0.42 8.45
CA ILE A 395 15.47 -1.60 9.29
C ILE A 395 14.46 -1.68 10.43
N ASN A 396 14.20 -0.55 11.10
CA ASN A 396 13.28 -0.50 12.23
C ASN A 396 11.85 -0.85 11.84
N ALA A 397 11.43 -0.62 10.59
CA ALA A 397 10.13 -1.08 10.11
C ALA A 397 9.98 -2.60 10.26
N GLY A 398 11.02 -3.38 9.92
CA GLY A 398 11.08 -4.82 10.16
C GLY A 398 10.99 -5.16 11.66
N LEU A 399 11.81 -4.52 12.50
CA LEU A 399 11.76 -4.71 13.96
C LEU A 399 10.36 -4.47 14.54
N GLN A 400 9.71 -3.38 14.16
CA GLN A 400 8.36 -3.04 14.62
C GLN A 400 7.31 -4.04 14.12
N ARG A 401 7.49 -4.58 12.92
CA ARG A 401 6.62 -5.64 12.38
C ARG A 401 6.72 -6.93 13.21
N GLY A 402 7.93 -7.33 13.61
CA GLY A 402 8.12 -8.47 14.52
C GLY A 402 7.44 -8.28 15.87
N LYS A 403 7.66 -7.12 16.51
CA LYS A 403 7.04 -6.78 17.80
C LYS A 403 5.51 -6.73 17.73
N GLU A 404 4.98 -6.14 16.67
CA GLU A 404 3.53 -6.05 16.45
C GLU A 404 2.93 -7.44 16.23
N LYS A 405 3.60 -8.31 15.48
CA LYS A 405 3.13 -9.69 15.26
C LYS A 405 3.15 -10.52 16.55
N GLU A 406 4.20 -10.40 17.37
CA GLU A 406 4.25 -11.02 18.71
C GLU A 406 3.10 -10.52 19.60
N ARG A 407 2.84 -9.20 19.60
CA ARG A 407 1.72 -8.59 20.34
C ARG A 407 0.36 -9.10 19.85
N GLN A 408 0.15 -9.22 18.54
CA GLN A 408 -1.09 -9.73 17.97
C GLN A 408 -1.35 -11.19 18.35
N ILE A 409 -0.31 -12.03 18.34
CA ILE A 409 -0.41 -13.43 18.77
C ILE A 409 -0.74 -13.50 20.27
N ALA A 410 -0.07 -12.71 21.10
CA ALA A 410 -0.35 -12.68 22.53
C ALA A 410 -1.76 -12.16 22.86
N ALA A 411 -2.24 -11.12 22.15
CA ALA A 411 -3.59 -10.61 22.32
C ALA A 411 -4.64 -11.65 21.91
N TRP A 412 -4.39 -12.39 20.83
CA TRP A 412 -5.25 -13.48 20.40
C TRP A 412 -5.27 -14.65 21.38
N GLU A 413 -4.13 -15.06 21.95
CA GLU A 413 -4.11 -16.08 23.00
C GLU A 413 -4.95 -15.68 24.22
N VAL A 414 -4.91 -14.40 24.59
CA VAL A 414 -5.76 -13.88 25.68
C VAL A 414 -7.23 -13.96 25.31
N GLN A 415 -7.61 -13.53 24.10
CA GLN A 415 -8.98 -13.62 23.61
C GLN A 415 -9.48 -15.07 23.53
N GLU A 416 -8.64 -16.00 23.10
CA GLU A 416 -8.97 -17.42 23.05
C GLU A 416 -9.25 -17.99 24.44
N ARG A 417 -8.41 -17.62 25.43
CA ARG A 417 -8.63 -18.03 26.82
C ARG A 417 -9.89 -17.43 27.44
N VAL A 418 -10.23 -16.19 27.08
CA VAL A 418 -11.51 -15.58 27.48
C VAL A 418 -12.67 -16.39 26.92
N ARG A 419 -12.64 -16.72 25.62
CA ARG A 419 -13.69 -17.53 24.98
C ARG A 419 -13.85 -18.90 25.62
N GLN A 420 -12.74 -19.56 25.97
CA GLN A 420 -12.76 -20.84 26.66
C GLN A 420 -13.34 -20.72 28.07
N ALA A 421 -12.95 -19.69 28.82
CA ALA A 421 -13.47 -19.44 30.16
C ALA A 421 -14.98 -19.17 30.15
N GLU A 422 -15.46 -18.40 29.16
CA GLU A 422 -16.88 -18.12 28.96
C GLU A 422 -17.67 -19.39 28.62
N ALA A 423 -17.15 -20.24 27.72
CA ALA A 423 -17.78 -21.51 27.36
C ALA A 423 -17.87 -22.49 28.55
N VAL A 424 -16.82 -22.57 29.37
CA VAL A 424 -16.82 -23.39 30.59
C VAL A 424 -17.79 -22.84 31.64
N ALA A 425 -17.82 -21.51 31.83
CA ALA A 425 -18.76 -20.88 32.74
C ALA A 425 -20.22 -21.08 32.29
N GLU A 426 -20.48 -21.03 30.99
CA GLU A 426 -21.81 -21.33 30.43
C GLU A 426 -22.19 -22.81 30.60
N ALA A 427 -21.28 -23.74 30.34
CA ALA A 427 -21.52 -25.16 30.58
C ALA A 427 -21.79 -25.45 32.07
N ALA A 428 -21.04 -24.82 32.97
CA ALA A 428 -21.26 -24.94 34.41
C ALA A 428 -22.65 -24.39 34.83
N ARG A 429 -23.08 -23.26 34.25
CA ARG A 429 -24.44 -22.72 34.49
C ARG A 429 -25.52 -23.69 34.03
N ARG A 430 -25.38 -24.30 32.85
CA ARG A 430 -26.36 -25.28 32.34
C ARG A 430 -26.46 -26.53 33.22
N VAL A 431 -25.33 -27.01 33.75
CA VAL A 431 -25.33 -28.16 34.68
C VAL A 431 -26.02 -27.78 36.00
N GLU A 432 -25.81 -26.56 36.49
CA GLU A 432 -26.47 -26.10 37.71
C GLU A 432 -27.99 -25.89 37.51
N GLU A 433 -28.40 -25.36 36.35
CA GLU A 433 -29.81 -25.25 35.97
C GLU A 433 -30.47 -26.64 35.89
N GLN A 434 -29.82 -27.63 35.28
CA GLN A 434 -30.32 -29.01 35.24
C GLN A 434 -30.45 -29.63 36.64
N ARG A 435 -29.49 -29.41 37.54
CA ARG A 435 -29.59 -29.86 38.93
C ARG A 435 -30.76 -29.24 39.66
N HIS A 436 -31.00 -27.95 39.44
CA HIS A 436 -32.10 -27.23 40.08
C HIS A 436 -33.48 -27.65 39.53
N GLU A 437 -33.57 -28.06 38.26
CA GLU A 437 -34.77 -28.67 37.68
C GLU A 437 -35.02 -30.07 38.24
N GLU A 438 -33.99 -30.92 38.37
CA GLU A 438 -34.09 -32.25 38.98
C GLU A 438 -34.46 -32.21 40.48
N GLU A 439 -33.98 -31.21 41.24
CA GLU A 439 -34.37 -31.02 42.65
C GLU A 439 -35.82 -30.52 42.80
N GLN A 440 -36.43 -29.89 41.79
CA GLN A 440 -37.82 -29.43 41.82
C GLN A 440 -38.86 -30.51 41.47
N GLU A 441 -38.47 -31.65 40.91
CA GLU A 441 -39.37 -32.81 40.66
C GLU A 441 -39.46 -33.79 41.85
N GLY A 442 -39.06 -33.36 43.06
CA GLY A 442 -39.34 -34.06 44.32
C GLY A 442 -40.85 -34.10 44.66
N PRO A 443 -41.30 -35.01 45.56
CA PRO A 443 -42.72 -35.29 45.80
C PRO A 443 -43.50 -34.03 46.20
N GLU A 444 -44.68 -33.83 45.60
CA GLU A 444 -45.54 -32.63 45.68
C GLU A 444 -45.40 -31.84 46.99
N GLU A 445 -44.55 -30.81 46.97
CA GLU A 445 -44.44 -29.83 48.04
C GLU A 445 -45.77 -29.07 48.12
N THR A 446 -46.43 -29.11 49.27
CA THR A 446 -47.77 -28.53 49.42
C THR A 446 -47.74 -27.01 49.19
N ASN A 447 -48.82 -26.47 48.62
CA ASN A 447 -48.94 -25.03 48.28
C ASN A 447 -48.72 -24.07 49.47
N GLU A 448 -48.76 -24.57 50.71
CA GLU A 448 -48.43 -23.84 51.94
C GLU A 448 -46.91 -23.78 52.21
N GLU A 449 -46.16 -24.86 52.00
CA GLU A 449 -44.70 -24.88 52.17
C GLU A 449 -44.00 -23.98 51.14
N ARG A 450 -44.51 -23.95 49.89
CA ARG A 450 -43.99 -23.07 48.85
C ARG A 450 -44.10 -21.58 49.22
N ARG A 451 -45.23 -21.17 49.83
CA ARG A 451 -45.41 -19.78 50.31
C ARG A 451 -44.57 -19.46 51.54
N ALA A 452 -44.33 -20.43 52.42
CA ALA A 452 -43.48 -20.26 53.60
C ALA A 452 -41.99 -20.08 53.21
N ARG A 453 -41.53 -20.80 52.18
CA ARG A 453 -40.17 -20.64 51.65
C ARG A 453 -39.99 -19.32 50.92
N GLU A 454 -40.94 -18.95 50.06
CA GLU A 454 -40.93 -17.65 49.36
C GLU A 454 -40.91 -16.46 50.34
N THR A 455 -41.70 -16.52 51.43
CA THR A 455 -41.67 -15.47 52.46
C THR A 455 -40.35 -15.44 53.24
N GLN A 456 -39.71 -16.58 53.51
CA GLN A 456 -38.38 -16.61 54.14
C GLN A 456 -37.29 -16.05 53.22
N GLU A 457 -37.30 -16.42 51.94
CA GLU A 457 -36.34 -15.91 50.95
C GLU A 457 -36.50 -14.40 50.72
N GLU A 458 -37.74 -13.89 50.71
CA GLU A 458 -38.01 -12.45 50.60
C GLU A 458 -37.57 -11.68 51.86
N ILE A 459 -37.75 -12.25 53.06
CA ILE A 459 -37.20 -11.70 54.31
C ILE A 459 -35.66 -11.67 54.25
N GLN A 460 -35.03 -12.71 53.72
CA GLN A 460 -33.57 -12.81 53.62
C GLN A 460 -33.00 -11.81 52.60
N ARG A 461 -33.67 -11.63 51.45
CA ARG A 461 -33.34 -10.60 50.45
C ARG A 461 -33.49 -9.19 51.02
N ASN A 462 -34.56 -8.93 51.78
CA ASN A 462 -34.74 -7.65 52.47
C ASN A 462 -33.68 -7.42 53.56
N LEU A 463 -33.23 -8.46 54.25
CA LEU A 463 -32.11 -8.39 55.22
C LEU A 463 -30.78 -8.09 54.54
N GLU A 464 -30.53 -8.63 53.34
CA GLU A 464 -29.32 -8.39 52.56
C GLU A 464 -29.30 -6.98 51.95
N ILE A 465 -30.45 -6.49 51.45
CA ILE A 465 -30.63 -5.09 51.02
C ILE A 465 -30.51 -4.13 52.23
N ALA A 466 -30.99 -4.51 53.42
CA ALA A 466 -30.80 -3.73 54.64
C ALA A 466 -29.35 -3.70 55.13
N ARG A 467 -28.57 -4.78 54.88
CA ARG A 467 -27.13 -4.83 55.17
C ARG A 467 -26.31 -4.01 54.18
N SER A 468 -26.67 -4.00 52.89
CA SER A 468 -25.99 -3.18 51.88
C SER A 468 -26.21 -1.68 52.11
N ARG A 469 -27.39 -1.28 52.62
CA ARG A 469 -27.69 0.13 52.98
C ARG A 469 -27.01 0.61 54.28
N ARG A 470 -26.49 -0.28 55.14
CA ARG A 470 -25.83 0.09 56.43
C ARG A 470 -24.31 0.28 56.36
N ARG A 471 -23.68 0.14 55.19
CA ARG A 471 -22.21 0.33 55.02
C ARG A 471 -21.82 1.47 54.06
N HIS A 472 -22.56 2.57 54.06
CA HIS A 472 -22.07 3.80 53.41
C HIS A 472 -22.56 5.06 54.12
N ARG A 473 -21.92 5.40 55.24
CA ARG A 473 -21.82 6.79 55.69
C ARG A 473 -20.41 7.08 56.21
N SER A 474 -19.82 8.09 55.57
CA SER A 474 -18.68 8.91 56.00
C SER A 474 -17.26 8.36 55.75
N ALA A 475 -16.61 8.84 54.68
CA ALA A 475 -15.50 9.81 54.83
C ALA A 475 -14.97 10.32 53.47
N ALA A 476 -14.99 11.66 53.36
CA ALA A 476 -14.00 12.53 52.72
C ALA A 476 -13.78 12.48 51.19
N PHE A 477 -14.25 13.56 50.56
CA PHE A 477 -13.58 14.31 49.50
C PHE A 477 -12.09 14.00 49.29
N SER A 478 -11.76 13.54 48.09
CA SER A 478 -10.41 13.61 47.53
C SER A 478 -10.51 14.20 46.13
N THR A 479 -10.21 15.49 46.06
CA THR A 479 -9.92 16.21 44.82
C THR A 479 -8.55 15.75 44.30
N ILE A 480 -8.53 15.01 43.19
CA ILE A 480 -7.32 14.68 42.43
C ILE A 480 -7.61 15.09 40.98
N SER A 481 -7.26 16.33 40.61
CA SER A 481 -5.99 16.71 39.99
C SER A 481 -5.72 16.00 38.65
N LEU A 482 -6.29 16.58 37.59
CA LEU A 482 -5.81 16.48 36.22
C LEU A 482 -4.42 17.11 36.13
N ARG A 483 -3.38 16.29 36.31
CA ARG A 483 -2.06 16.55 35.71
C ARG A 483 -1.55 15.28 35.09
N ASP A 484 -1.70 15.23 33.77
CA ASP A 484 -0.87 14.45 32.87
C ASP A 484 0.60 14.58 33.27
N ARG A 485 1.15 13.47 33.78
CA ARG A 485 2.60 13.28 33.89
C ARG A 485 2.97 12.03 33.15
N ASN A 486 3.26 12.23 31.87
CA ASN A 486 3.94 11.31 31.00
C ASN A 486 5.36 11.07 31.53
N ARG A 487 5.60 9.97 32.26
CA ARG A 487 6.95 9.47 32.57
C ARG A 487 7.02 7.95 32.48
N ARG A 488 7.69 7.52 31.41
CA ARG A 488 8.49 6.29 31.20
C ARG A 488 8.39 5.21 32.30
N ALA A 489 7.83 4.06 31.92
CA ALA A 489 8.13 2.77 32.55
C ALA A 489 8.18 1.67 31.48
N ASN A 490 9.41 1.33 31.06
CA ASN A 490 9.74 -0.01 30.58
C ASN A 490 9.63 -0.94 31.79
N THR A 491 8.61 -1.80 31.86
CA THR A 491 8.58 -3.17 32.40
C THR A 491 7.14 -3.57 32.79
N THR A 492 6.81 -4.85 32.54
CA THR A 492 5.59 -5.57 32.96
C THR A 492 4.28 -5.30 32.19
N THR A 493 4.19 -5.86 30.98
CA THR A 493 2.97 -5.96 30.16
C THR A 493 1.96 -7.03 30.61
N SER A 494 1.89 -7.36 31.91
CA SER A 494 0.97 -8.40 32.42
C SER A 494 -0.15 -7.87 33.31
N ALA A 495 -0.16 -6.57 33.66
CA ALA A 495 -1.05 -6.04 34.70
C ALA A 495 -2.17 -5.09 34.22
N LEU A 496 -2.15 -4.62 32.96
CA LEU A 496 -3.08 -3.57 32.49
C LEU A 496 -4.35 -4.08 31.80
N ALA A 497 -4.54 -5.40 31.65
CA ALA A 497 -5.80 -5.97 31.17
C ALA A 497 -6.82 -6.27 32.29
N ALA A 498 -6.48 -5.97 33.55
CA ALA A 498 -7.25 -6.41 34.72
C ALA A 498 -8.25 -5.37 35.26
N THR A 499 -8.44 -4.21 34.61
CA THR A 499 -9.16 -3.09 35.25
C THR A 499 -10.60 -2.84 34.77
N SER A 500 -11.19 -3.59 33.85
CA SER A 500 -12.62 -3.37 33.53
C SER A 500 -13.39 -4.49 32.82
N VAL A 501 -13.02 -5.77 32.96
CA VAL A 501 -13.81 -6.87 32.38
C VAL A 501 -13.99 -7.96 33.43
N ASN A 502 -15.24 -8.39 33.61
CA ASN A 502 -15.75 -9.49 34.42
C ASN A 502 -14.70 -10.41 35.04
N THR A 503 -14.78 -10.60 36.36
CA THR A 503 -13.94 -11.46 37.20
C THR A 503 -14.16 -12.95 36.92
N LEU A 504 -14.02 -13.38 35.67
CA LEU A 504 -13.96 -14.78 35.27
C LEU A 504 -12.53 -15.27 35.49
N PRO A 505 -12.32 -16.37 36.24
CA PRO A 505 -10.99 -16.95 36.39
C PRO A 505 -10.51 -17.51 35.04
N LEU A 506 -9.53 -16.84 34.43
CA LEU A 506 -8.94 -17.25 33.17
C LEU A 506 -8.11 -18.54 33.35
N PRO A 507 -8.20 -19.51 32.41
CA PRO A 507 -7.34 -20.69 32.43
C PRO A 507 -5.85 -20.32 32.33
N THR A 508 -4.99 -21.18 32.89
CA THR A 508 -3.53 -20.97 32.90
C THR A 508 -2.97 -20.88 31.49
N GLN A 509 -1.98 -20.02 31.28
CA GLN A 509 -1.34 -19.87 29.97
C GLN A 509 -0.44 -21.07 29.69
N ASP A 510 -0.92 -22.02 28.90
CA ASP A 510 -0.16 -23.21 28.53
C ASP A 510 0.73 -22.99 27.29
N LYS A 511 0.45 -21.98 26.48
CA LYS A 511 1.15 -21.65 25.23
C LYS A 511 1.91 -20.32 25.32
N LEU A 512 3.08 -20.26 24.69
CA LEU A 512 3.91 -19.05 24.61
C LEU A 512 4.64 -18.98 23.27
N TYR A 513 4.38 -17.91 22.50
CA TYR A 513 4.98 -17.69 21.19
C TYR A 513 6.03 -16.58 21.22
N PHE A 514 7.15 -16.81 20.56
CA PHE A 514 8.19 -15.82 20.29
C PHE A 514 8.33 -15.60 18.80
N VAL A 515 8.49 -14.35 18.36
CA VAL A 515 8.59 -14.01 16.93
C VAL A 515 9.89 -13.26 16.67
N LEU A 516 10.72 -13.78 15.78
CA LEU A 516 11.90 -13.08 15.28
C LEU A 516 11.48 -12.01 14.25
N PRO A 517 12.04 -10.79 14.33
CA PRO A 517 11.71 -9.73 13.39
C PRO A 517 12.28 -10.04 11.98
N PRO A 518 11.58 -9.73 10.88
CA PRO A 518 12.09 -9.98 9.54
C PRO A 518 13.27 -9.06 9.20
N LEU A 519 14.18 -9.55 8.37
CA LEU A 519 15.14 -8.71 7.66
C LEU A 519 14.41 -7.83 6.63
N PRO A 520 14.94 -6.64 6.30
CA PRO A 520 14.37 -5.80 5.25
C PRO A 520 14.43 -6.51 3.88
N THR A 521 13.38 -6.39 3.09
CA THR A 521 13.34 -6.87 1.69
C THR A 521 13.79 -5.81 0.70
N LEU A 522 13.94 -4.56 1.15
CA LEU A 522 14.23 -3.41 0.30
C LEU A 522 15.66 -3.50 -0.25
N LYS A 523 15.77 -3.64 -1.56
CA LYS A 523 17.01 -3.69 -2.34
C LYS A 523 17.43 -2.33 -2.88
N SER A 524 16.50 -1.38 -3.00
CA SER A 524 16.85 -0.01 -3.35
C SER A 524 15.83 1.02 -2.87
N ILE A 525 16.32 2.19 -2.52
CA ILE A 525 15.51 3.39 -2.32
C ILE A 525 16.07 4.54 -3.18
N SER A 526 15.17 5.30 -3.78
CA SER A 526 15.51 6.33 -4.76
C SER A 526 14.86 7.67 -4.38
N ILE A 527 15.65 8.73 -4.25
CA ILE A 527 15.21 10.05 -3.73
C ILE A 527 15.67 11.23 -4.61
N GLY A 528 15.82 11.02 -5.91
CA GLY A 528 16.61 11.88 -6.77
C GLY A 528 16.11 13.31 -6.98
N GLY A 529 14.89 13.64 -6.54
CA GLY A 529 14.40 15.02 -6.52
C GLY A 529 14.99 15.89 -5.40
N GLU A 530 15.28 15.33 -4.23
CA GLU A 530 15.81 16.12 -3.09
C GLU A 530 17.30 16.44 -3.28
N ALA A 531 18.01 15.54 -3.96
CA ALA A 531 19.45 15.64 -4.18
C ALA A 531 19.83 16.28 -5.52
N HIS A 532 18.88 16.63 -6.41
CA HIS A 532 19.19 17.11 -7.76
C HIS A 532 20.06 18.39 -7.78
N SER A 533 20.00 19.19 -6.71
CA SER A 533 20.72 20.45 -6.58
C SER A 533 22.04 20.32 -5.82
N LEU A 534 22.36 19.11 -5.34
CA LEU A 534 23.54 18.86 -4.54
C LEU A 534 24.75 18.56 -5.42
N PRO A 535 25.96 19.00 -5.01
CA PRO A 535 27.19 18.55 -5.63
C PRO A 535 27.38 17.05 -5.39
N LYS A 536 28.03 16.37 -6.33
CA LYS A 536 28.29 14.92 -6.30
C LYS A 536 28.91 14.45 -4.97
N SER A 537 29.88 15.21 -4.43
CA SER A 537 30.53 14.91 -3.16
C SER A 537 29.58 14.90 -1.95
N LYS A 538 28.58 15.78 -1.93
CA LYS A 538 27.56 15.82 -0.87
C LYS A 538 26.54 14.69 -1.06
N ALA A 539 26.22 14.33 -2.30
CA ALA A 539 25.39 13.15 -2.58
C ALA A 539 26.07 11.84 -2.13
N GLU A 540 27.39 11.73 -2.31
CA GLU A 540 28.19 10.60 -1.79
C GLU A 540 28.26 10.59 -0.25
N GLN A 541 28.25 11.75 0.41
CA GLN A 541 28.12 11.83 1.88
C GLN A 541 26.74 11.35 2.34
N TRP A 542 25.66 11.80 1.69
CA TRP A 542 24.30 11.35 2.01
C TRP A 542 24.15 9.84 1.90
N GLU A 543 24.74 9.26 0.87
CA GLU A 543 24.76 7.82 0.70
C GLU A 543 25.51 7.11 1.83
N ARG A 544 26.70 7.57 2.21
CA ARG A 544 27.44 6.99 3.33
C ARG A 544 26.64 7.04 4.62
N GLU A 545 26.05 8.19 4.95
CA GLU A 545 25.22 8.35 6.15
C GLU A 545 23.99 7.42 6.13
N PHE A 546 23.36 7.23 4.97
CA PHE A 546 22.28 6.25 4.83
C PHE A 546 22.74 4.83 5.16
N HIS A 547 23.91 4.42 4.69
CA HIS A 547 24.45 3.09 4.95
C HIS A 547 24.97 2.93 6.39
N ASP A 548 25.46 3.99 7.02
CA ASP A 548 25.77 4.01 8.45
C ASP A 548 24.51 3.80 9.29
N GLY A 549 23.43 4.54 8.99
CA GLY A 549 22.14 4.36 9.64
C GLY A 549 21.51 2.98 9.40
N TRP A 550 21.70 2.40 8.21
CA TRP A 550 21.32 1.03 7.89
C TRP A 550 22.05 0.01 8.78
N ARG A 551 23.38 0.11 8.88
CA ARG A 551 24.22 -0.75 9.74
C ARG A 551 23.79 -0.67 11.19
N GLU A 552 23.63 0.55 11.75
CA GLU A 552 23.16 0.74 13.12
C GLU A 552 21.77 0.14 13.36
N GLY A 553 20.89 0.22 12.36
CA GLY A 553 19.60 -0.45 12.36
C GLY A 553 19.75 -1.97 12.47
N LEU A 554 20.66 -2.58 11.69
CA LEU A 554 20.92 -4.01 11.71
C LEU A 554 21.53 -4.49 13.04
N GLU A 555 22.43 -3.71 13.65
CA GLU A 555 22.96 -4.01 14.99
C GLU A 555 21.84 -4.11 16.03
N ARG A 556 20.91 -3.15 16.01
CA ARG A 556 19.73 -3.16 16.89
C ARG A 556 18.79 -4.32 16.60
N LEU A 557 18.61 -4.67 15.33
CA LEU A 557 17.79 -5.80 14.90
C LEU A 557 18.38 -7.13 15.40
N LEU A 558 19.68 -7.34 15.20
CA LEU A 558 20.41 -8.51 15.68
C LEU A 558 20.37 -8.61 17.21
N GLY A 559 20.62 -7.50 17.92
CA GLY A 559 20.52 -7.45 19.38
C GLY A 559 19.14 -7.85 19.89
N TRP A 560 18.08 -7.42 19.20
CA TRP A 560 16.72 -7.86 19.52
C TRP A 560 16.49 -9.34 19.24
N ALA A 561 16.94 -9.85 18.09
CA ALA A 561 16.83 -11.27 17.75
C ALA A 561 17.55 -12.17 18.77
N MET A 562 18.74 -11.77 19.23
CA MET A 562 19.48 -12.43 20.31
C MET A 562 18.68 -12.41 21.62
N HIS A 563 18.11 -11.26 21.98
CA HIS A 563 17.28 -11.15 23.19
C HIS A 563 16.06 -12.08 23.16
N VAL A 564 15.36 -12.14 22.02
CA VAL A 564 14.22 -13.05 21.82
C VAL A 564 14.66 -14.51 21.91
N SER A 565 15.79 -14.87 21.29
CA SER A 565 16.40 -16.20 21.39
C SER A 565 16.68 -16.61 22.84
N GLU A 566 17.33 -15.73 23.62
CA GLU A 566 17.63 -16.00 25.03
C GLU A 566 16.36 -16.11 25.90
N LYS A 567 15.31 -15.34 25.57
CA LYS A 567 14.02 -15.42 26.26
C LYS A 567 13.33 -16.76 25.95
N TYR A 568 13.37 -17.18 24.69
CA TYR A 568 12.87 -18.49 24.24
C TYR A 568 13.58 -19.65 24.95
N GLU A 569 14.92 -19.68 24.95
CA GLU A 569 15.71 -20.71 25.63
C GLU A 569 15.43 -20.77 27.13
N ARG A 570 15.37 -19.61 27.80
CA ARG A 570 15.05 -19.53 29.22
C ARG A 570 13.66 -20.06 29.53
N SER A 571 12.67 -19.75 28.70
CA SER A 571 11.32 -20.29 28.86
C SER A 571 11.30 -21.79 28.66
N ARG A 572 11.98 -22.32 27.62
CA ARG A 572 12.04 -23.76 27.35
C ARG A 572 12.69 -24.55 28.48
N ARG A 573 13.84 -24.10 28.99
CA ARG A 573 14.51 -24.74 30.15
C ARG A 573 13.57 -24.80 31.36
N LYS A 574 12.85 -23.72 31.66
CA LYS A 574 11.86 -23.69 32.75
C LYS A 574 10.71 -24.67 32.55
N ALA A 575 10.23 -24.83 31.32
CA ALA A 575 9.20 -25.80 31.00
C ALA A 575 9.71 -27.24 31.15
N GLU A 576 10.90 -27.55 30.63
CA GLU A 576 11.54 -28.86 30.76
C GLU A 576 11.83 -29.22 32.24
N GLU A 577 12.37 -28.28 33.03
CA GLU A 577 12.57 -28.45 34.48
C GLU A 577 11.27 -28.72 35.24
N TRP A 578 10.18 -28.04 34.86
CA TRP A 578 8.87 -28.25 35.46
C TRP A 578 8.30 -29.62 35.10
N ILE A 579 8.37 -30.02 33.83
CA ILE A 579 7.95 -31.36 33.36
C ILE A 579 8.72 -32.46 34.10
N PHE A 580 10.03 -32.31 34.25
CA PHE A 580 10.87 -33.26 34.99
C PHE A 580 10.50 -33.31 36.48
N SER A 581 10.22 -32.16 37.09
CA SER A 581 9.77 -32.08 38.50
C SER A 581 8.43 -32.76 38.72
N GLU A 582 7.47 -32.60 37.80
CA GLU A 582 6.18 -33.29 37.84
C GLU A 582 6.31 -34.80 37.63
N GLN A 583 7.13 -35.24 36.67
CA GLN A 583 7.44 -36.67 36.47
C GLN A 583 8.07 -37.30 37.73
N LYS A 584 8.97 -36.57 38.40
CA LYS A 584 9.59 -37.04 39.66
C LYS A 584 8.58 -37.16 40.80
N LYS A 585 7.63 -36.24 40.91
CA LYS A 585 6.55 -36.33 41.91
C LYS A 585 5.63 -37.51 41.65
N HIS A 586 5.26 -37.75 40.40
CA HIS A 586 4.42 -38.89 40.03
C HIS A 586 5.15 -40.24 40.15
N GLY A 587 6.48 -40.28 39.91
CA GLY A 587 7.30 -41.49 40.02
C GLY A 587 7.60 -41.94 41.46
N LEU A 588 7.45 -41.07 42.47
CA LEU A 588 7.67 -41.40 43.89
C LEU A 588 6.39 -41.81 44.64
N ALA A 589 5.21 -41.68 44.02
CA ALA A 589 3.94 -42.10 44.62
C ALA A 589 3.63 -43.60 44.45
N GLY A 590 4.48 -44.35 43.73
CA GLY A 590 4.27 -45.78 43.42
C GLY A 590 5.10 -46.78 44.25
N ALA A 591 5.89 -46.32 45.22
CA ALA A 591 6.74 -47.21 46.04
C ALA A 591 6.67 -46.84 47.52
N SER A 592 5.55 -47.18 48.16
CA SER A 592 5.47 -47.28 49.61
C SER A 592 4.92 -48.66 49.97
N GLU A 593 5.81 -49.59 50.27
CA GLU A 593 5.52 -50.66 51.23
C GLU A 593 5.31 -50.04 52.63
N PRO A 594 4.35 -50.53 53.43
CA PRO A 594 4.12 -50.03 54.78
C PRO A 594 5.09 -50.72 55.75
N GLY A 595 6.20 -50.06 56.08
CA GLY A 595 7.23 -50.65 56.94
C GLY A 595 7.88 -49.68 57.93
N ALA A 596 7.59 -49.91 59.21
CA ALA A 596 8.38 -49.56 60.40
C ALA A 596 8.30 -48.14 60.99
N LYS A 597 7.68 -48.12 62.19
CA LYS A 597 7.72 -47.09 63.22
C LYS A 597 9.16 -46.77 63.65
N GLY A 598 9.54 -45.49 63.59
CA GLY A 598 10.74 -44.95 64.21
C GLY A 598 10.37 -43.65 64.94
N ASN A 599 10.32 -43.74 66.26
CA ASN A 599 9.96 -42.67 67.18
C ASN A 599 11.21 -41.80 67.39
N ASP A 600 11.21 -40.53 66.96
CA ASP A 600 12.24 -39.60 67.44
C ASP A 600 11.74 -38.16 67.61
N LYS A 601 11.96 -37.64 68.82
CA LYS A 601 11.53 -36.33 69.31
C LYS A 601 12.65 -35.32 69.04
N GLY A 602 12.55 -34.55 67.97
CA GLY A 602 13.45 -33.42 67.68
C GLY A 602 12.69 -32.10 67.53
N LYS A 603 12.74 -31.26 68.58
CA LYS A 603 12.31 -29.85 68.54
C LYS A 603 13.09 -29.10 67.46
N SER A 604 12.41 -28.55 66.45
CA SER A 604 12.92 -27.40 65.70
C SER A 604 11.82 -26.53 65.10
N LYS A 605 12.09 -25.23 65.19
CA LYS A 605 11.36 -24.01 64.85
C LYS A 605 10.38 -24.11 63.67
N LYS A 606 9.13 -23.68 63.93
CA LYS A 606 8.16 -23.21 62.94
C LYS A 606 8.72 -21.99 62.20
N ALA A 607 9.27 -22.21 61.02
CA ALA A 607 9.34 -21.18 59.99
C ALA A 607 8.05 -21.27 59.17
N PHE A 608 7.25 -20.20 59.18
CA PHE A 608 6.14 -20.02 58.24
C PHE A 608 6.71 -19.94 56.82
N ALA A 609 6.81 -21.08 56.14
CA ALA A 609 6.99 -21.11 54.70
C ALA A 609 5.63 -20.84 54.07
N THR A 610 5.44 -19.62 53.56
CA THR A 610 4.37 -19.27 52.63
C THR A 610 4.40 -20.27 51.48
N VAL A 611 3.39 -21.13 51.41
CA VAL A 611 3.14 -22.03 50.29
C VAL A 611 2.76 -21.15 49.10
N HIS A 612 3.75 -20.61 48.41
CA HIS A 612 3.56 -20.09 47.07
C HIS A 612 3.27 -21.30 46.18
N THR A 613 2.00 -21.52 45.86
CA THR A 613 1.58 -22.41 44.77
C THR A 613 2.29 -21.93 43.51
N LYS A 614 3.37 -22.61 43.13
CA LYS A 614 4.14 -22.29 41.92
C LYS A 614 3.17 -22.39 40.74
N THR A 615 2.86 -21.26 40.13
CA THR A 615 2.04 -21.21 38.92
C THR A 615 2.72 -22.06 37.84
N LYS A 616 1.97 -22.98 37.22
CA LYS A 616 2.44 -23.83 36.14
C LYS A 616 3.02 -22.95 35.02
N PRO A 617 4.29 -23.13 34.60
CA PRO A 617 4.83 -22.40 33.46
C PRO A 617 4.19 -22.88 32.16
N PRO A 618 4.17 -22.04 31.11
CA PRO A 618 3.75 -22.48 29.77
C PRO A 618 4.60 -23.67 29.32
N THR A 619 3.96 -24.68 28.74
CA THR A 619 4.61 -25.93 28.32
C THR A 619 4.78 -26.03 26.82
N ASP A 620 3.89 -25.41 26.03
CA ASP A 620 4.01 -25.29 24.58
C ASP A 620 4.67 -23.94 24.24
N ILE A 621 6.00 -23.97 24.06
CA ILE A 621 6.80 -22.77 23.79
C ILE A 621 7.34 -22.87 22.37
N ARG A 622 7.00 -21.91 21.50
CA ARG A 622 7.39 -21.92 20.09
C ARG A 622 8.15 -20.68 19.68
N LEU A 623 9.15 -20.86 18.83
CA LEU A 623 9.87 -19.79 18.16
C LEU A 623 9.46 -19.74 16.69
N LEU A 624 9.04 -18.57 16.23
CA LEU A 624 8.55 -18.32 14.89
C LEU A 624 9.41 -17.26 14.21
N ARG A 625 9.54 -17.34 12.87
CA ARG A 625 10.14 -16.29 12.04
C ARG A 625 9.29 -16.02 10.81
N PHE A 626 9.56 -14.91 10.14
CA PHE A 626 9.00 -14.67 8.81
C PHE A 626 9.72 -15.55 7.77
N PRO A 627 9.03 -15.93 6.67
CA PRO A 627 9.65 -16.63 5.56
C PRO A 627 10.69 -15.74 4.89
N PHE A 628 11.76 -16.35 4.41
CA PHE A 628 12.71 -15.67 3.54
C PHE A 628 12.11 -15.51 2.14
N SER A 629 12.62 -14.57 1.33
CA SER A 629 12.07 -14.29 -0.01
C SER A 629 12.10 -15.49 -0.98
N ASN A 630 12.96 -16.48 -0.72
CA ASN A 630 13.09 -17.72 -1.48
C ASN A 630 12.24 -18.88 -0.94
N GLU A 631 11.66 -18.73 0.25
CA GLU A 631 10.80 -19.74 0.85
C GLU A 631 9.34 -19.47 0.45
N SER A 632 8.75 -20.39 -0.29
CA SER A 632 7.29 -20.37 -0.48
C SER A 632 6.65 -20.64 0.88
N SER A 633 5.75 -19.75 1.31
CA SER A 633 4.90 -19.96 2.49
C SER A 633 4.07 -21.23 2.27
N GLN A 634 4.60 -22.40 2.59
CA GLN A 634 3.80 -23.62 2.58
C GLN A 634 2.73 -23.43 3.66
N SER A 635 1.50 -23.21 3.22
CA SER A 635 0.35 -23.44 4.08
C SER A 635 0.34 -24.93 4.36
N THR A 636 0.75 -25.34 5.56
CA THR A 636 0.46 -26.69 6.07
C THR A 636 -1.04 -26.78 6.31
N THR A 637 -1.80 -26.92 5.23
CA THR A 637 -3.25 -27.12 5.22
C THR A 637 -3.55 -28.58 5.51
N ASN A 638 -3.58 -28.94 6.78
CA ASN A 638 -4.50 -29.99 7.24
C ASN A 638 -5.87 -29.32 7.45
N SER A 639 -6.78 -29.57 6.52
CA SER A 639 -8.03 -28.84 6.25
C SER A 639 -9.17 -29.02 7.27
N ASN A 640 -8.92 -29.42 8.52
CA ASN A 640 -9.99 -29.75 9.47
C ASN A 640 -10.06 -28.93 10.77
N GLU A 641 -9.22 -27.90 10.99
CA GLU A 641 -9.29 -27.05 12.19
C GLU A 641 -9.47 -25.56 11.86
N LEU A 642 -10.70 -25.18 11.51
CA LEU A 642 -11.10 -23.86 11.00
C LEU A 642 -11.06 -22.68 12.01
N GLY A 643 -10.39 -22.79 13.15
CA GLY A 643 -10.37 -21.73 14.19
C GLY A 643 -9.00 -21.28 14.68
N LEU A 644 -7.96 -22.11 14.56
CA LEU A 644 -6.74 -21.96 15.38
C LEU A 644 -5.53 -21.32 14.66
N PHE A 645 -5.55 -21.21 13.32
CA PHE A 645 -4.33 -21.01 12.52
C PHE A 645 -4.16 -19.64 11.84
N ILE A 646 -5.10 -18.70 11.98
CA ILE A 646 -5.09 -17.48 11.16
C ILE A 646 -3.91 -16.54 11.51
N LEU A 647 -3.49 -16.47 12.77
CA LEU A 647 -2.48 -15.47 13.21
C LEU A 647 -1.04 -15.97 13.18
N THR A 648 -0.78 -17.27 13.27
CA THR A 648 0.53 -17.86 12.96
C THR A 648 0.71 -18.13 11.46
N SER A 649 -0.36 -18.02 10.67
CA SER A 649 -0.30 -18.11 9.21
C SER A 649 0.75 -17.14 8.63
N GLY A 650 1.55 -17.66 7.70
CA GLY A 650 2.65 -16.93 7.07
C GLY A 650 3.90 -16.77 7.93
N LEU A 651 3.99 -17.43 9.10
CA LEU A 651 5.22 -17.58 9.87
C LEU A 651 5.76 -19.01 9.77
N VAL A 652 7.08 -19.14 9.76
CA VAL A 652 7.80 -20.42 9.76
C VAL A 652 8.19 -20.74 11.20
N GLN A 653 7.79 -21.92 11.68
CA GLN A 653 8.23 -22.42 12.99
C GLN A 653 9.69 -22.90 12.89
N ILE A 654 10.50 -22.54 13.90
CA ILE A 654 11.88 -22.96 13.99
C ILE A 654 11.96 -24.20 14.89
N ASP A 655 12.15 -25.36 14.28
CA ASP A 655 12.36 -26.62 14.98
C ASP A 655 13.85 -26.80 15.27
N SER A 656 14.31 -26.24 16.39
CA SER A 656 15.67 -26.48 16.85
C SER A 656 15.72 -27.77 17.68
N ALA A 657 16.42 -28.77 17.15
CA ALA A 657 16.63 -30.06 17.81
C ALA A 657 17.48 -29.93 19.10
N SER A 658 18.27 -28.86 19.22
CA SER A 658 19.13 -28.58 20.38
C SER A 658 18.96 -27.15 20.86
N LEU A 659 18.79 -26.94 22.17
CA LEU A 659 18.73 -25.60 22.77
C LEU A 659 20.00 -24.75 22.53
N ALA A 660 21.11 -25.36 22.08
CA ALA A 660 22.35 -24.65 21.76
C ALA A 660 22.45 -24.25 20.28
N ASP A 661 21.62 -24.81 19.39
CA ASP A 661 21.64 -24.48 17.97
C ASP A 661 20.91 -23.16 17.70
N ARG A 662 21.70 -22.13 17.41
CA ARG A 662 21.27 -20.77 17.05
C ARG A 662 21.49 -20.46 15.56
N SER A 663 21.54 -21.48 14.71
CA SER A 663 21.71 -21.33 13.25
C SER A 663 20.70 -20.35 12.62
N TYR A 664 19.49 -20.23 13.19
CA TYR A 664 18.49 -19.25 12.76
C TYR A 664 18.88 -17.77 12.96
N LEU A 665 19.95 -17.47 13.70
CA LEU A 665 20.50 -16.11 13.83
C LEU A 665 21.54 -15.78 12.76
N LEU A 666 22.07 -16.78 12.03
CA LEU A 666 23.09 -16.58 10.99
C LEU A 666 22.69 -15.53 9.94
N PRO A 667 21.46 -15.50 9.41
CA PRO A 667 21.08 -14.50 8.42
C PRO A 667 21.20 -13.05 8.91
N TYR A 668 21.01 -12.81 10.22
CA TYR A 668 21.18 -11.47 10.81
C TYR A 668 22.65 -11.11 10.95
N GLN A 669 23.50 -12.08 11.28
CA GLN A 669 24.95 -11.90 11.42
C GLN A 669 25.60 -11.66 10.05
N GLU A 670 25.21 -12.45 9.04
CA GLU A 670 25.62 -12.26 7.64
C GLU A 670 25.19 -10.88 7.14
N ALA A 671 23.93 -10.50 7.37
CA ALA A 671 23.45 -9.19 6.95
C ALA A 671 24.24 -8.03 7.60
N LEU A 672 24.58 -8.13 8.88
CA LEU A 672 25.41 -7.11 9.54
C LEU A 672 26.85 -7.09 9.01
N SER A 673 27.43 -8.27 8.76
CA SER A 673 28.79 -8.42 8.24
C SER A 673 28.93 -7.83 6.84
N ASP A 674 27.98 -8.11 5.95
CA ASP A 674 27.93 -7.55 4.60
C ASP A 674 27.82 -6.01 4.62
N ALA A 675 26.99 -5.46 5.51
CA ALA A 675 26.87 -4.01 5.67
C ALA A 675 28.18 -3.38 6.19
N GLN A 676 28.90 -4.08 7.07
CA GLN A 676 30.20 -3.63 7.57
C GLN A 676 31.28 -3.68 6.49
N LEU A 677 31.35 -4.77 5.70
CA LEU A 677 32.28 -4.88 4.57
C LEU A 677 32.08 -3.76 3.55
N TYR A 678 30.82 -3.39 3.29
CA TYR A 678 30.50 -2.26 2.40
C TYR A 678 30.97 -0.92 2.99
N ASN A 679 30.70 -0.65 4.27
CA ASN A 679 31.10 0.59 4.94
C ASN A 679 32.63 0.72 5.07
N ASP A 680 33.35 -0.39 5.22
CA ASP A 680 34.81 -0.44 5.24
C ASP A 680 35.44 -0.24 3.83
N GLY A 681 34.62 -0.18 2.78
CA GLY A 681 35.08 0.03 1.40
C GLY A 681 35.83 -1.17 0.81
N GLN A 682 35.55 -2.38 1.30
CA GLN A 682 36.16 -3.61 0.79
C GLN A 682 35.84 -3.80 -0.70
N ARG A 683 36.85 -4.17 -1.49
CA ARG A 683 36.67 -4.36 -2.95
C ARG A 683 35.70 -5.52 -3.21
N GLY A 684 34.62 -5.22 -3.95
CA GLY A 684 33.62 -6.22 -4.33
C GLY A 684 32.44 -6.36 -3.37
N ALA A 685 32.43 -5.63 -2.25
CA ALA A 685 31.26 -5.54 -1.40
C ALA A 685 30.17 -4.71 -2.11
N GLU A 686 29.01 -5.32 -2.36
CA GLU A 686 27.83 -4.63 -2.89
C GLU A 686 26.92 -4.19 -1.74
N PRO A 687 26.27 -3.01 -1.83
CA PRO A 687 25.32 -2.60 -0.81
C PRO A 687 24.08 -3.47 -0.84
N GLN A 688 23.58 -3.88 0.33
CA GLN A 688 22.31 -4.60 0.45
C GLN A 688 21.11 -3.80 -0.06
N CYS A 689 21.15 -2.48 0.13
CA CYS A 689 20.13 -1.56 -0.35
C CYS A 689 20.78 -0.40 -1.09
N VAL A 690 20.58 -0.34 -2.40
CA VAL A 690 21.12 0.73 -3.25
C VAL A 690 20.39 2.04 -2.96
N PHE A 691 21.13 3.04 -2.46
CA PHE A 691 20.63 4.40 -2.27
C PHE A 691 20.90 5.27 -3.51
N CYS A 692 19.85 5.61 -4.26
CA CYS A 692 19.98 6.39 -5.49
C CYS A 692 19.49 7.83 -5.31
N THR A 693 20.41 8.78 -5.43
CA THR A 693 20.16 10.23 -5.34
C THR A 693 20.06 10.90 -6.71
N ILE A 694 20.16 10.14 -7.79
CA ILE A 694 20.07 10.66 -9.15
C ILE A 694 18.59 10.67 -9.54
N PRO A 695 18.00 11.81 -9.93
CA PRO A 695 16.60 11.85 -10.34
C PRO A 695 16.35 10.90 -11.50
N ASP A 696 15.26 10.15 -11.45
CA ASP A 696 14.69 9.49 -12.62
C ASP A 696 14.49 10.58 -13.68
N CYS A 697 14.91 10.29 -14.90
CA CYS A 697 14.61 11.18 -16.01
C CYS A 697 13.09 11.35 -16.06
N GLU A 698 12.60 12.57 -16.23
CA GLU A 698 11.21 12.76 -16.63
C GLU A 698 10.94 11.81 -17.82
N GLY A 699 9.76 11.16 -17.81
CA GLY A 699 9.38 10.12 -18.76
C GLY A 699 9.67 10.48 -20.23
N PRO A 700 9.66 9.50 -21.14
CA PRO A 700 10.25 9.56 -22.49
C PRO A 700 10.11 10.93 -23.18
N ALA A 701 11.20 11.36 -23.82
CA ALA A 701 11.36 12.66 -24.47
C ALA A 701 10.04 13.16 -25.10
N ARG A 702 9.52 14.25 -24.53
CA ARG A 702 8.25 14.84 -24.89
C ARG A 702 8.28 15.25 -26.38
N ARG A 703 7.47 14.59 -27.20
CA ARG A 703 7.00 15.14 -28.48
C ARG A 703 5.64 15.79 -28.20
N GLY A 704 5.54 17.09 -28.46
CA GLY A 704 4.30 17.86 -28.39
C GLY A 704 3.30 17.39 -29.42
N ALA A 705 2.13 18.02 -29.46
CA ALA A 705 1.01 17.63 -30.32
C ALA A 705 1.36 17.48 -31.82
N GLU A 706 2.43 18.13 -32.28
CA GLU A 706 2.94 18.08 -33.67
C GLU A 706 4.38 17.58 -33.81
N GLY A 707 4.94 16.97 -32.76
CA GLY A 707 6.34 16.50 -32.77
C GLY A 707 7.37 17.50 -32.25
N GLU A 708 6.94 18.69 -31.79
CA GLU A 708 7.81 19.69 -31.16
C GLU A 708 8.40 19.18 -29.83
N LYS A 709 9.66 19.47 -29.52
CA LYS A 709 10.27 19.08 -28.23
C LYS A 709 9.76 19.98 -27.11
N VAL A 710 8.56 19.73 -26.61
CA VAL A 710 7.94 20.52 -25.55
C VAL A 710 8.41 19.97 -24.21
N ASP A 711 9.46 20.56 -23.61
CA ASP A 711 9.99 20.31 -22.25
C ASP A 711 10.74 18.98 -22.00
N GLY A 712 11.97 18.85 -22.49
CA GLY A 712 12.96 17.94 -21.89
C GLY A 712 13.58 18.56 -20.64
N ARG A 713 12.84 18.73 -19.54
CA ARG A 713 13.42 19.25 -18.29
C ARG A 713 14.12 18.13 -17.52
N GLY A 714 15.42 18.01 -17.76
CA GLY A 714 16.40 17.56 -16.76
C GLY A 714 16.49 16.05 -16.50
N GLY A 715 17.72 15.53 -16.56
CA GLY A 715 18.08 14.25 -15.94
C GLY A 715 18.77 13.22 -16.84
N MET A 716 18.94 13.46 -18.14
CA MET A 716 19.49 12.46 -19.08
C MET A 716 21.01 12.17 -18.93
N GLY A 717 21.71 12.84 -18.01
CA GLY A 717 23.17 12.70 -17.84
C GLY A 717 23.61 11.90 -16.60
N GLY A 718 22.72 11.63 -15.66
CA GLY A 718 23.10 10.96 -14.41
C GLY A 718 23.29 9.46 -14.61
N ILE A 719 24.48 8.95 -14.25
CA ILE A 719 24.75 7.51 -14.28
C ILE A 719 24.17 6.87 -13.02
N HIS A 720 22.99 6.25 -13.15
CA HIS A 720 22.39 5.51 -12.04
C HIS A 720 23.23 4.30 -11.63
N LYS A 721 23.16 3.95 -10.36
CA LYS A 721 23.81 2.75 -9.83
C LYS A 721 23.07 1.50 -10.29
N LYS A 722 23.84 0.45 -10.62
CA LYS A 722 23.30 -0.87 -10.95
C LYS A 722 22.40 -1.35 -9.80
N GLY A 723 21.22 -1.88 -10.13
CA GLY A 723 20.25 -2.37 -9.15
C GLY A 723 19.34 -1.32 -8.52
N CYS A 724 19.46 -0.03 -8.85
CA CYS A 724 18.53 0.96 -8.32
C CYS A 724 17.12 0.86 -8.96
N GLY A 725 16.11 1.30 -8.20
CA GLY A 725 14.72 1.34 -8.64
C GLY A 725 14.47 2.22 -9.87
N HIS A 726 15.32 3.20 -10.16
CA HIS A 726 15.20 3.96 -11.41
C HIS A 726 15.53 3.13 -12.64
N LEU A 727 16.62 2.36 -12.63
CA LEU A 727 16.98 1.51 -13.77
C LEU A 727 15.93 0.43 -13.99
N LEU A 728 15.50 -0.23 -12.91
CA LEU A 728 14.40 -1.19 -12.97
C LEU A 728 13.12 -0.52 -13.51
N GLY A 729 12.81 0.69 -13.05
CA GLY A 729 11.70 1.48 -13.55
C GLY A 729 11.83 1.82 -15.03
N LYS A 730 13.02 2.14 -15.55
CA LYS A 730 13.25 2.43 -16.97
C LYS A 730 13.11 1.18 -17.85
N ASP A 731 13.56 0.04 -17.34
CA ASP A 731 13.44 -1.23 -18.04
C ASP A 731 11.99 -1.73 -18.03
N THR A 732 11.28 -1.51 -16.91
CA THR A 732 9.88 -1.88 -16.74
C THR A 732 8.95 -0.96 -17.53
N TRP A 733 9.07 0.35 -17.30
CA TRP A 733 8.21 1.40 -17.82
C TRP A 733 8.85 2.03 -19.06
N GLY A 734 8.86 1.27 -20.14
CA GLY A 734 9.28 1.72 -21.47
C GLY A 734 9.06 0.64 -22.52
N TRP A 735 9.55 0.89 -23.73
CA TRP A 735 9.51 -0.07 -24.83
C TRP A 735 10.49 -1.24 -24.67
N LYS A 736 11.39 -1.19 -23.68
CA LYS A 736 12.32 -2.29 -23.34
C LYS A 736 11.64 -3.41 -22.54
N GLY A 737 10.59 -3.10 -21.78
CA GLY A 737 9.84 -4.06 -20.96
C GLY A 737 8.70 -4.74 -21.72
N PHE A 738 8.88 -4.98 -23.02
CA PHE A 738 7.90 -5.61 -23.92
C PHE A 738 8.23 -7.08 -24.20
#